data_AF-A0A7J7Q4P3-F1
#
_entry.id   AF-A0A7J7Q4P3-F1
#
_cell.length_a   1.000
_cell.length_b   1.000
_cell.length_c   1.000
_cell.angle_alpha   90.00
_cell.angle_beta   90.00
_cell.angle_gamma   90.00
#
_symmetry.space_group_name_H-M   'P 1'
#
loop_
_entity.id
_entity.type
_entity.pdbx_description
1 polymer ?
#
loop_
_entity_poly.entity_id
_entity_poly.type
_entity_poly.pdbx_seq_one_letter_code
_entity_poly.pdbx_strand_id
1 'polypeptide(L)'
;MPGAQATQPQGLARLVRLAGKRGHHNLLQHVIQRLPAAQQLPSRALCGALLCAGAASQRWLVRQLAGLQAAQQLAPGDALWLLQQLMQKPMLHRGLGDMVEDVVEMDLGSQLTGAELLQLLHQAAQHGGVEGGMMLDALVQLYPAAHDIEDVEGYAAFLQAAMGGGIEPEALESATEKLPVTEQLPPEIVAGCIQQCIRNSFEDMYTFLLEHVAVDFFSTDTQQQPLLLAAVPGHRCWQLAHVAALLKVPAAAQLSVETVTLLLQHAVQERQQRLCVVSEPEFTFQGEVQHLLLALPAVQQLPAAAVASILAAAAEAGNAAAASTIYALPGALHIDKQALSALFESALVHGHLSVLKALIGNAALLGIKSDIMSTGSSEQRQRVLQLAMSAADSEYITELCECQQASAAGATSLPSISADNMQQLLLAALQELSRRRITAAAARSVFALDDAKAVGAAAAAELLAASLHRCSAAGVELVTLLPATARIDQPAAETPVHDAMRMTSNHKLGRQATVGLLELALHFGHLQAYKTLLNLPQCHQITVHDVRLGTGEQLLRLLQRVVEAGESEGIVQLCQHVSAADQDEAAPGAPAEGMRHLLRAGLQQMDRGRITAAAAEQLFELPGAAAVGAAAVEDLLHGCISQCSAAGVQLVGRLPAAAQLGRQVAEQLVQAAMQRSSGGWSAALSLLASLLQLPAVQRLEPAAVARLLSSGMESQLPQPLVVQLGKLLLAPLRDGLEPVAMRQLLLLAFEEQCWDVFEWRRQLPGAPLDDEQVVVCCNVRGWQLQRRLPY
;
A
#
# COMPACT_ATOMS: atom_id res chain seq x y z
N MET A 1 63.11 11.04 -7.96
CA MET A 1 62.42 12.35 -8.01
C MET A 1 63.24 13.50 -8.58
N PRO A 2 64.55 13.71 -8.31
CA PRO A 2 65.27 14.89 -8.84
C PRO A 2 65.17 15.06 -10.36
N GLY A 3 65.36 14.00 -11.16
CA GLY A 3 65.15 14.05 -12.61
C GLY A 3 63.71 14.33 -13.06
N ALA A 4 62.72 14.15 -12.19
CA ALA A 4 61.31 14.47 -12.46
C ALA A 4 60.95 15.95 -12.15
N GLN A 5 61.77 16.65 -11.37
CA GLN A 5 61.68 18.10 -11.23
C GLN A 5 62.21 18.82 -12.49
N ALA A 6 63.08 18.15 -13.26
CA ALA A 6 63.57 18.62 -14.55
C ALA A 6 62.72 18.16 -15.76
N THR A 7 61.74 17.26 -15.59
CA THR A 7 60.88 16.84 -16.72
C THR A 7 59.90 17.93 -17.10
N GLN A 8 59.89 18.27 -18.39
CA GLN A 8 58.86 19.11 -19.00
C GLN A 8 57.45 18.52 -18.81
N PRO A 9 56.37 19.34 -18.81
CA PRO A 9 55.00 18.88 -18.59
C PRO A 9 54.54 17.71 -19.48
N GLN A 10 55.04 17.63 -20.73
CA GLN A 10 54.76 16.49 -21.63
C GLN A 10 55.33 15.16 -21.14
N GLY A 11 56.52 15.17 -20.52
CA GLY A 11 57.12 13.99 -19.89
C GLY A 11 56.32 13.54 -18.67
N LEU A 12 55.88 14.50 -17.86
CA LEU A 12 55.02 14.26 -16.71
C LEU A 12 53.67 13.67 -17.11
N ALA A 13 53.04 14.23 -18.15
CA ALA A 13 51.79 13.74 -18.73
C ALA A 13 51.88 12.28 -19.20
N ARG A 14 53.01 11.87 -19.80
CA ARG A 14 53.25 10.47 -20.17
C ARG A 14 53.38 9.57 -18.93
N LEU A 15 54.10 10.02 -17.90
CA LEU A 15 54.25 9.28 -16.65
C LEU A 15 52.91 9.09 -15.93
N VAL A 16 52.13 10.16 -15.79
CA VAL A 16 50.77 10.17 -15.22
C VAL A 16 49.86 9.20 -15.96
N ARG A 17 49.82 9.28 -17.30
CA ARG A 17 49.02 8.37 -18.14
C ARG A 17 49.45 6.90 -18.01
N LEU A 18 50.74 6.62 -17.90
CA LEU A 18 51.25 5.26 -17.70
C LEU A 18 50.94 4.72 -16.30
N ALA A 19 51.08 5.57 -15.27
CA ALA A 19 50.77 5.22 -13.88
C ALA A 19 49.28 4.91 -13.71
N GLY A 20 48.39 5.76 -14.24
CA GLY A 20 46.94 5.52 -14.24
C GLY A 20 46.56 4.23 -14.95
N LYS A 21 47.08 4.00 -16.18
CA LYS A 21 46.83 2.76 -16.93
C LYS A 21 47.33 1.48 -16.26
N ARG A 22 48.26 1.57 -15.29
CA ARG A 22 48.83 0.43 -14.55
C ARG A 22 48.32 0.32 -13.11
N GLY A 23 47.35 1.12 -12.70
CA GLY A 23 46.82 1.12 -11.33
C GLY A 23 47.83 1.62 -10.27
N HIS A 24 48.87 2.36 -10.68
CA HIS A 24 49.91 2.86 -9.77
C HIS A 24 49.47 4.17 -9.08
N HIS A 25 48.38 4.13 -8.33
CA HIS A 25 47.75 5.30 -7.70
C HIS A 25 48.68 6.01 -6.69
N ASN A 26 49.47 5.25 -5.93
CA ASN A 26 50.48 5.82 -5.01
C ASN A 26 51.58 6.59 -5.75
N LEU A 27 51.91 6.21 -6.99
CA LEU A 27 52.87 6.95 -7.83
C LEU A 27 52.23 8.24 -8.36
N LEU A 28 50.95 8.18 -8.77
CA LEU A 28 50.17 9.38 -9.12
C LEU A 28 50.16 10.37 -7.95
N GLN A 29 49.81 9.93 -6.75
CA GLN A 29 49.84 10.73 -5.51
C GLN A 29 51.17 11.47 -5.34
N HIS A 30 52.27 10.73 -5.36
CA HIS A 30 53.61 11.28 -5.14
C HIS A 30 54.05 12.23 -6.25
N VAL A 31 53.60 12.00 -7.49
CA VAL A 31 53.83 12.91 -8.62
C VAL A 31 53.08 14.23 -8.41
N ILE A 32 51.78 14.16 -8.09
CA ILE A 32 50.90 15.33 -7.92
C ILE A 32 51.37 16.19 -6.75
N GLN A 33 51.61 15.56 -5.59
CA GLN A 33 51.94 16.28 -4.35
C GLN A 33 53.36 16.87 -4.32
N ARG A 34 54.32 16.35 -5.11
CA ARG A 34 55.75 16.74 -5.00
C ARG A 34 56.36 17.41 -6.22
N LEU A 35 55.64 17.51 -7.34
CA LEU A 35 56.17 18.13 -8.56
C LEU A 35 55.32 19.35 -8.93
N PRO A 36 55.85 20.58 -8.80
CA PRO A 36 55.12 21.80 -9.20
C PRO A 36 54.63 21.78 -10.66
N ALA A 37 55.33 21.07 -11.55
CA ALA A 37 54.91 20.84 -12.93
C ALA A 37 53.58 20.06 -13.07
N ALA A 38 53.07 19.42 -12.01
CA ALA A 38 51.73 18.84 -11.99
C ALA A 38 50.63 19.90 -12.13
N GLN A 39 50.88 21.14 -11.67
CA GLN A 39 49.99 22.29 -11.84
C GLN A 39 49.88 22.76 -13.30
N GLN A 40 50.68 22.22 -14.21
CA GLN A 40 50.71 22.53 -15.64
C GLN A 40 50.50 21.27 -16.50
N LEU A 41 49.80 20.25 -15.97
CA LEU A 41 49.45 19.08 -16.75
C LEU A 41 48.51 19.46 -17.92
N PRO A 42 48.76 18.98 -19.15
CA PRO A 42 47.82 19.15 -20.26
C PRO A 42 46.45 18.55 -19.88
N SER A 43 45.36 19.26 -20.19
CA SER A 43 43.99 18.94 -19.79
C SER A 43 43.61 17.47 -20.06
N ARG A 44 43.79 16.95 -21.28
CA ARG A 44 43.64 15.50 -21.60
C ARG A 44 44.44 14.52 -20.73
N ALA A 45 45.61 14.91 -20.23
CA ALA A 45 46.40 14.05 -19.34
C ALA A 45 45.85 14.07 -17.91
N LEU A 46 45.33 15.22 -17.47
CA LEU A 46 44.65 15.39 -16.19
C LEU A 46 43.30 14.68 -16.16
N CYS A 47 42.43 14.87 -17.17
CA CYS A 47 41.17 14.14 -17.31
C CYS A 47 41.42 12.61 -17.34
N GLY A 48 42.48 12.17 -18.04
CA GLY A 48 42.90 10.76 -18.02
C GLY A 48 43.36 10.25 -16.64
N ALA A 49 43.95 11.11 -15.81
CA ALA A 49 44.32 10.77 -14.44
C ALA A 49 43.09 10.69 -13.52
N LEU A 50 42.17 11.65 -13.64
CA LEU A 50 40.88 11.69 -12.92
C LEU A 50 40.06 10.43 -13.22
N LEU A 51 39.90 10.07 -14.50
CA LEU A 51 39.21 8.84 -14.92
C LEU A 51 39.86 7.56 -14.37
N CYS A 52 41.18 7.53 -14.17
CA CYS A 52 41.90 6.40 -13.58
C CYS A 52 41.82 6.38 -12.04
N ALA A 53 41.73 7.53 -11.39
CA ALA A 53 41.55 7.64 -9.95
C ALA A 53 40.12 7.26 -9.54
N GLY A 54 39.13 7.78 -10.28
CA GLY A 54 37.71 7.44 -10.11
C GLY A 54 37.42 5.96 -10.31
N ALA A 55 37.94 5.36 -11.40
CA ALA A 55 37.75 3.94 -11.68
C ALA A 55 38.41 2.98 -10.66
N ALA A 56 39.18 3.52 -9.70
CA ALA A 56 39.76 2.81 -8.57
C ALA A 56 39.18 3.27 -7.22
N SER A 57 38.05 3.99 -7.24
CA SER A 57 37.34 4.59 -6.11
C SER A 57 38.20 5.45 -5.18
N GLN A 58 39.28 6.03 -5.70
CA GLN A 58 40.21 6.86 -4.94
C GLN A 58 39.72 8.31 -4.84
N ARG A 59 38.58 8.55 -4.16
CA ARG A 59 37.96 9.89 -4.00
C ARG A 59 38.96 10.97 -3.55
N TRP A 60 39.83 10.65 -2.58
CA TRP A 60 40.86 11.58 -2.12
C TRP A 60 41.84 12.00 -3.24
N LEU A 61 42.16 11.09 -4.18
CA LEU A 61 43.03 11.36 -5.33
C LEU A 61 42.30 12.17 -6.39
N VAL A 62 40.99 11.94 -6.57
CA VAL A 62 40.14 12.76 -7.42
C VAL A 62 40.15 14.21 -6.92
N ARG A 63 39.85 14.46 -5.64
CA ARG A 63 39.93 15.80 -5.03
C ARG A 63 41.32 16.45 -5.16
N GLN A 64 42.40 15.69 -4.93
CA GLN A 64 43.76 16.21 -5.09
C GLN A 64 44.15 16.52 -6.55
N LEU A 65 43.53 15.87 -7.53
CA LEU A 65 43.66 16.19 -8.96
C LEU A 65 42.74 17.37 -9.36
N ALA A 66 41.56 17.47 -8.77
CA ALA A 66 40.58 18.54 -8.97
C ALA A 66 41.05 19.88 -8.40
N GLY A 67 41.73 19.89 -7.26
CA GLY A 67 42.34 21.09 -6.68
C GLY A 67 43.62 21.58 -7.37
N LEU A 68 43.97 21.07 -8.56
CA LEU A 68 45.11 21.58 -9.35
C LEU A 68 44.70 22.80 -10.19
N GLN A 69 45.61 23.75 -10.38
CA GLN A 69 45.39 24.90 -11.26
C GLN A 69 45.10 24.47 -12.70
N ALA A 70 45.70 23.38 -13.18
CA ALA A 70 45.40 22.78 -14.49
C ALA A 70 43.98 22.19 -14.59
N ALA A 71 43.33 21.90 -13.46
CA ALA A 71 41.96 21.41 -13.39
C ALA A 71 40.94 22.56 -13.50
N GLN A 72 41.26 23.70 -12.89
CA GLN A 72 40.53 24.97 -13.01
C GLN A 72 40.69 25.64 -14.40
N GLN A 73 41.48 25.04 -15.29
CA GLN A 73 41.80 25.56 -16.62
C GLN A 73 41.81 24.43 -17.66
N LEU A 74 40.78 23.57 -17.69
CA LEU A 74 40.64 22.64 -18.81
C LEU A 74 40.39 23.42 -20.11
N ALA A 75 40.87 22.88 -21.23
CA ALA A 75 40.50 23.38 -22.54
C ALA A 75 38.98 23.18 -22.79
N PRO A 76 38.32 24.07 -23.55
CA PRO A 76 36.93 23.87 -23.98
C PRO A 76 36.73 22.48 -24.60
N GLY A 77 35.65 21.80 -24.23
CA GLY A 77 35.34 20.41 -24.63
C GLY A 77 36.14 19.30 -23.91
N ASP A 78 37.22 19.61 -23.16
CA ASP A 78 37.89 18.61 -22.31
C ASP A 78 37.10 18.34 -21.01
N ALA A 79 36.37 19.34 -20.51
CA ALA A 79 35.41 19.21 -19.40
C ALA A 79 34.23 18.31 -19.80
N LEU A 80 33.56 18.61 -20.93
CA LEU A 80 32.50 17.79 -21.51
C LEU A 80 32.97 16.34 -21.69
N TRP A 81 34.13 16.13 -22.31
CA TRP A 81 34.66 14.80 -22.54
C TRP A 81 34.93 14.04 -21.24
N LEU A 82 35.43 14.71 -20.19
CA LEU A 82 35.64 14.09 -18.89
C LEU A 82 34.32 13.57 -18.32
N LEU A 83 33.28 14.41 -18.27
CA LEU A 83 31.96 14.04 -17.75
C LEU A 83 31.30 12.92 -18.57
N GLN A 84 31.31 13.02 -19.91
CA GLN A 84 30.83 11.95 -20.80
C GLN A 84 31.54 10.61 -20.55
N GLN A 85 32.87 10.62 -20.33
CA GLN A 85 33.64 9.42 -20.03
C GLN A 85 33.44 8.87 -18.61
N LEU A 86 32.96 9.69 -17.67
CA LEU A 86 32.55 9.23 -16.35
C LEU A 86 31.19 8.51 -16.42
N MET A 87 30.23 9.10 -17.13
CA MET A 87 28.88 8.53 -17.32
C MET A 87 28.89 7.22 -18.14
N GLN A 88 29.74 7.13 -19.16
CA GLN A 88 29.83 5.92 -20.01
C GLN A 88 30.47 4.69 -19.33
N LYS A 89 31.00 4.81 -18.11
CA LYS A 89 31.78 3.73 -17.48
C LYS A 89 31.00 3.01 -16.38
N PRO A 90 30.58 1.75 -16.62
CA PRO A 90 29.66 1.08 -15.71
C PRO A 90 30.25 0.67 -14.34
N MET A 91 31.56 0.82 -14.15
CA MET A 91 32.18 0.60 -12.83
C MET A 91 32.06 1.81 -11.89
N LEU A 92 31.57 2.96 -12.37
CA LEU A 92 31.41 4.18 -11.57
C LEU A 92 29.98 4.37 -11.04
N HIS A 93 29.00 3.59 -11.51
CA HIS A 93 27.58 3.74 -11.20
C HIS A 93 27.26 3.93 -9.71
N ARG A 94 27.98 3.24 -8.82
CA ARG A 94 27.78 3.30 -7.36
C ARG A 94 28.51 4.42 -6.60
N GLY A 95 29.12 5.36 -7.32
CA GLY A 95 29.85 6.50 -6.76
C GLY A 95 30.04 7.66 -7.75
N LEU A 96 29.19 7.75 -8.78
CA LEU A 96 29.34 8.77 -9.82
C LEU A 96 28.90 10.15 -9.34
N GLY A 97 27.75 10.28 -8.66
CA GLY A 97 27.33 11.54 -8.03
C GLY A 97 28.41 12.08 -7.09
N ASP A 98 28.84 11.21 -6.15
CA ASP A 98 30.01 11.39 -5.28
C ASP A 98 31.29 11.87 -5.99
N MET A 99 31.54 11.38 -7.21
CA MET A 99 32.72 11.76 -7.99
C MET A 99 32.52 13.06 -8.78
N VAL A 100 31.30 13.36 -9.23
CA VAL A 100 30.97 14.65 -9.84
C VAL A 100 31.07 15.74 -8.78
N GLU A 101 30.53 15.52 -7.56
CA GLU A 101 30.72 16.38 -6.39
C GLU A 101 32.21 16.65 -6.10
N ASP A 102 33.04 15.59 -6.06
CA ASP A 102 34.49 15.70 -5.86
C ASP A 102 35.22 16.48 -6.99
N VAL A 103 34.54 16.70 -8.12
CA VAL A 103 35.02 17.38 -9.32
C VAL A 103 34.38 18.79 -9.49
N VAL A 104 33.34 19.15 -8.73
CA VAL A 104 32.77 20.52 -8.70
C VAL A 104 33.84 21.55 -8.33
N GLU A 105 34.84 21.19 -7.50
CA GLU A 105 36.01 22.04 -7.17
C GLU A 105 36.84 22.48 -8.40
N MET A 106 36.68 21.84 -9.57
CA MET A 106 37.38 22.19 -10.81
C MET A 106 36.79 23.40 -11.54
N ASP A 107 35.72 24.03 -11.02
CA ASP A 107 34.98 25.11 -11.70
C ASP A 107 34.50 24.68 -13.10
N LEU A 108 34.03 23.42 -13.23
CA LEU A 108 33.57 22.89 -14.52
C LEU A 108 32.40 23.69 -15.11
N GLY A 109 31.57 24.29 -14.25
CA GLY A 109 30.45 25.11 -14.69
C GLY A 109 30.87 26.38 -15.44
N SER A 110 32.11 26.89 -15.28
CA SER A 110 32.63 28.01 -16.07
C SER A 110 33.30 27.56 -17.38
N GLN A 111 33.55 26.25 -17.52
CA GLN A 111 34.28 25.63 -18.63
C GLN A 111 33.37 24.92 -19.64
N LEU A 112 32.10 24.72 -19.29
CA LEU A 112 31.05 24.18 -20.14
C LEU A 112 30.20 25.32 -20.69
N THR A 113 29.76 25.19 -21.94
CA THR A 113 28.65 25.99 -22.46
C THR A 113 27.30 25.36 -22.08
N GLY A 114 26.21 26.15 -22.07
CA GLY A 114 24.87 25.62 -21.80
C GLY A 114 24.46 24.47 -22.73
N ALA A 115 24.85 24.51 -24.01
CA ALA A 115 24.60 23.42 -24.96
C ALA A 115 25.35 22.11 -24.60
N GLU A 116 26.58 22.21 -24.08
CA GLU A 116 27.35 21.05 -23.62
C GLU A 116 26.80 20.47 -22.31
N LEU A 117 26.33 21.33 -21.40
CA LEU A 117 25.62 20.89 -20.18
C LEU A 117 24.29 20.20 -20.54
N LEU A 118 23.52 20.77 -21.47
CA LEU A 118 22.27 20.19 -21.96
C LEU A 118 22.48 18.81 -22.60
N GLN A 119 23.57 18.63 -23.35
CA GLN A 119 23.97 17.33 -23.87
C GLN A 119 24.26 16.31 -22.74
N LEU A 120 24.90 16.75 -21.65
CA LEU A 120 25.16 15.90 -20.48
C LEU A 120 23.88 15.55 -19.72
N LEU A 121 22.97 16.51 -19.50
CA LEU A 121 21.66 16.26 -18.89
C LEU A 121 20.84 15.26 -19.70
N HIS A 122 20.83 15.39 -21.04
CA HIS A 122 20.17 14.43 -21.92
C HIS A 122 20.83 13.04 -21.86
N GLN A 123 22.16 12.96 -21.74
CA GLN A 123 22.84 11.68 -21.54
C GLN A 123 22.52 11.06 -20.15
N ALA A 124 22.40 11.86 -19.09
CA ALA A 124 22.03 11.40 -17.75
C ALA A 124 20.62 10.81 -17.74
N ALA A 125 19.70 11.47 -18.44
CA ALA A 125 18.33 11.00 -18.63
C ALA A 125 18.24 9.64 -19.35
N GLN A 126 19.14 9.35 -20.29
CA GLN A 126 19.20 8.06 -20.98
C GLN A 126 19.67 6.90 -20.09
N HIS A 127 20.31 7.16 -18.93
CA HIS A 127 20.67 6.11 -17.97
C HIS A 127 19.48 5.65 -17.12
N GLY A 128 18.54 6.55 -16.82
CA GLY A 128 17.31 6.26 -16.06
C GLY A 128 17.53 5.90 -14.58
N GLY A 129 16.41 5.75 -13.85
CA GLY A 129 16.40 5.35 -12.44
C GLY A 129 17.19 6.27 -11.49
N VAL A 130 17.53 5.71 -10.32
CA VAL A 130 18.28 6.36 -9.24
C VAL A 130 19.63 6.91 -9.72
N GLU A 131 20.32 6.18 -10.60
CA GLU A 131 21.64 6.59 -11.10
C GLU A 131 21.54 7.78 -12.05
N GLY A 132 20.53 7.78 -12.93
CA GLY A 132 20.19 8.95 -13.75
C GLY A 132 19.88 10.17 -12.87
N GLY A 133 19.11 9.98 -11.80
CA GLY A 133 18.78 11.04 -10.83
C GLY A 133 20.01 11.63 -10.12
N MET A 134 20.88 10.79 -9.56
CA MET A 134 22.12 11.26 -8.92
C MET A 134 23.07 11.97 -9.90
N MET A 135 23.13 11.54 -11.17
CA MET A 135 23.89 12.25 -12.20
C MET A 135 23.26 13.61 -12.52
N LEU A 136 21.94 13.66 -12.60
CA LEU A 136 21.16 14.86 -12.89
C LEU A 136 21.40 15.95 -11.85
N ASP A 137 21.20 15.62 -10.57
CA ASP A 137 21.41 16.54 -9.44
C ASP A 137 22.83 17.11 -9.44
N ALA A 138 23.84 16.26 -9.65
CA ALA A 138 25.23 16.69 -9.65
C ALA A 138 25.61 17.54 -10.87
N LEU A 139 25.01 17.30 -12.04
CA LEU A 139 25.21 18.12 -13.24
C LEU A 139 24.54 19.50 -13.14
N VAL A 140 23.35 19.59 -12.52
CA VAL A 140 22.62 20.85 -12.36
C VAL A 140 23.34 21.83 -11.42
N GLN A 141 24.14 21.33 -10.48
CA GLN A 141 25.00 22.16 -9.61
C GLN A 141 26.16 22.84 -10.37
N LEU A 142 26.39 22.54 -11.65
CA LEU A 142 27.47 23.13 -12.47
C LEU A 142 27.14 24.55 -12.96
N TYR A 143 26.90 25.46 -12.02
CA TYR A 143 26.87 26.89 -12.27
C TYR A 143 28.27 27.42 -12.66
N PRO A 144 28.41 28.40 -13.58
CA PRO A 144 27.34 29.13 -14.28
C PRO A 144 26.64 28.43 -15.46
N ALA A 145 27.20 27.41 -16.12
CA ALA A 145 26.67 26.83 -17.38
C ALA A 145 25.16 26.51 -17.40
N ALA A 146 24.57 26.18 -16.24
CA ALA A 146 23.13 26.03 -16.04
C ALA A 146 22.29 27.26 -16.46
N HIS A 147 22.81 28.48 -16.30
CA HIS A 147 22.15 29.72 -16.71
C HIS A 147 22.33 30.03 -18.21
N ASP A 148 23.34 29.45 -18.86
CA ASP A 148 23.66 29.68 -20.28
C ASP A 148 22.86 28.75 -21.22
N ILE A 149 21.88 28.01 -20.69
CA ILE A 149 21.00 27.14 -21.48
C ILE A 149 19.91 28.00 -22.15
N GLU A 150 20.18 28.46 -23.37
CA GLU A 150 19.21 29.20 -24.20
C GLU A 150 18.37 28.28 -25.12
N ASP A 151 18.74 27.00 -25.25
CA ASP A 151 18.07 26.03 -26.14
C ASP A 151 16.84 25.39 -25.46
N VAL A 152 15.69 26.08 -25.58
CA VAL A 152 14.39 25.64 -25.05
C VAL A 152 13.90 24.34 -25.72
N GLU A 153 14.19 24.11 -27.00
CA GLU A 153 13.79 22.88 -27.71
C GLU A 153 14.61 21.67 -27.24
N GLY A 154 15.92 21.83 -27.09
CA GLY A 154 16.80 20.82 -26.50
C GLY A 154 16.46 20.54 -25.04
N TYR A 155 16.08 21.57 -24.26
CA TYR A 155 15.63 21.41 -22.88
C TYR A 155 14.31 20.63 -22.78
N ALA A 156 13.35 20.94 -23.65
CA ALA A 156 12.12 20.17 -23.78
C ALA A 156 12.40 18.68 -24.10
N ALA A 157 13.30 18.40 -25.04
CA ALA A 157 13.70 17.05 -25.40
C ALA A 157 14.42 16.31 -24.26
N PHE A 158 15.19 17.03 -23.43
CA PHE A 158 15.77 16.51 -22.19
C PHE A 158 14.69 16.11 -21.18
N LEU A 159 13.72 16.99 -20.88
CA LEU A 159 12.64 16.67 -19.91
C LEU A 159 11.82 15.45 -20.36
N GLN A 160 11.47 15.38 -21.65
CA GLN A 160 10.79 14.22 -22.21
C GLN A 160 11.60 12.92 -22.09
N ALA A 161 12.91 12.97 -22.33
CA ALA A 161 13.80 11.84 -22.14
C ALA A 161 13.91 11.44 -20.65
N ALA A 162 13.97 12.40 -19.73
CA ALA A 162 14.07 12.17 -18.30
C ALA A 162 12.84 11.47 -17.72
N MET A 163 11.65 11.98 -18.04
CA MET A 163 10.40 11.33 -17.66
C MET A 163 10.25 9.95 -18.32
N GLY A 164 10.66 9.80 -19.59
CA GLY A 164 10.63 8.52 -20.30
C GLY A 164 11.62 7.47 -19.76
N GLY A 165 12.78 7.90 -19.26
CA GLY A 165 13.81 7.05 -18.67
C GLY A 165 13.53 6.62 -17.23
N GLY A 166 12.47 7.14 -16.60
CA GLY A 166 12.13 6.83 -15.22
C GLY A 166 13.17 7.31 -14.22
N ILE A 167 13.67 8.54 -14.39
CA ILE A 167 14.41 9.22 -13.32
C ILE A 167 13.48 9.42 -12.11
N GLU A 168 14.04 9.40 -10.90
CA GLU A 168 13.32 9.73 -9.66
C GLU A 168 12.70 11.15 -9.75
N PRO A 169 11.39 11.33 -9.49
CA PRO A 169 10.70 12.61 -9.62
C PRO A 169 11.38 13.75 -8.86
N GLU A 170 11.89 13.48 -7.66
CA GLU A 170 12.51 14.45 -6.77
C GLU A 170 13.81 15.02 -7.34
N ALA A 171 14.61 14.17 -8.00
CA ALA A 171 15.82 14.61 -8.70
C ALA A 171 15.47 15.47 -9.93
N LEU A 172 14.41 15.08 -10.67
CA LEU A 172 13.95 15.86 -11.82
C LEU A 172 13.35 17.21 -11.41
N GLU A 173 12.64 17.27 -10.28
CA GLU A 173 12.09 18.50 -9.69
C GLU A 173 13.20 19.45 -9.24
N SER A 174 14.15 18.92 -8.47
CA SER A 174 15.40 19.57 -8.07
C SER A 174 16.18 20.12 -9.28
N ALA A 175 16.12 19.45 -10.43
CA ALA A 175 16.70 19.92 -11.68
C ALA A 175 15.89 21.03 -12.35
N THR A 176 14.56 20.90 -12.43
CA THR A 176 13.70 21.92 -13.06
C THR A 176 13.66 23.22 -12.27
N GLU A 177 13.71 23.18 -10.93
CA GLU A 177 13.74 24.37 -10.06
C GLU A 177 15.00 25.23 -10.27
N LYS A 178 16.15 24.58 -10.53
CA LYS A 178 17.47 25.23 -10.62
C LYS A 178 17.84 25.71 -12.02
N LEU A 179 17.09 25.30 -13.05
CA LEU A 179 17.38 25.61 -14.44
C LEU A 179 16.47 26.75 -14.94
N PRO A 180 17.00 27.97 -15.20
CA PRO A 180 16.17 29.13 -15.55
C PRO A 180 15.52 29.03 -16.95
N VAL A 181 15.93 28.04 -17.76
CA VAL A 181 15.26 27.69 -19.03
C VAL A 181 13.87 27.08 -18.80
N THR A 182 13.58 26.54 -17.59
CA THR A 182 12.26 26.03 -17.23
C THR A 182 11.19 27.12 -17.40
N GLU A 183 11.42 28.33 -16.86
CA GLU A 183 10.49 29.46 -16.96
C GLU A 183 10.16 29.88 -18.41
N GLN A 184 10.99 29.48 -19.38
CA GLN A 184 10.86 29.80 -20.80
C GLN A 184 10.16 28.69 -21.61
N LEU A 185 9.75 27.59 -20.97
CA LEU A 185 9.06 26.49 -21.63
C LEU A 185 7.71 26.95 -22.23
N PRO A 186 7.45 26.69 -23.52
CA PRO A 186 6.18 27.05 -24.14
C PRO A 186 5.02 26.16 -23.63
N PRO A 187 3.78 26.67 -23.61
CA PRO A 187 2.59 25.96 -23.13
C PRO A 187 2.42 24.53 -23.65
N GLU A 188 2.72 24.30 -24.94
CA GLU A 188 2.59 23.01 -25.61
C GLU A 188 3.55 21.96 -25.05
N ILE A 189 4.77 22.37 -24.69
CA ILE A 189 5.77 21.48 -24.09
C ILE A 189 5.37 21.18 -22.65
N VAL A 190 4.99 22.18 -21.85
CA VAL A 190 4.54 21.96 -20.46
C VAL A 190 3.34 21.02 -20.42
N ALA A 191 2.35 21.19 -21.29
CA ALA A 191 1.22 20.26 -21.41
C ALA A 191 1.66 18.85 -21.85
N GLY A 192 2.64 18.73 -22.74
CA GLY A 192 3.25 17.45 -23.12
C GLY A 192 3.96 16.76 -21.95
N CYS A 193 4.66 17.52 -21.10
CA CYS A 193 5.27 17.03 -19.88
C CYS A 193 4.22 16.57 -18.85
N ILE A 194 3.19 17.39 -18.60
CA ILE A 194 2.03 17.04 -17.75
C ILE A 194 1.38 15.73 -18.22
N GLN A 195 1.15 15.54 -19.52
CA GLN A 195 0.64 14.27 -20.06
C GLN A 195 1.54 13.07 -19.73
N GLN A 196 2.86 13.27 -19.78
CA GLN A 196 3.82 12.20 -19.50
C GLN A 196 3.89 11.89 -18.00
N CYS A 197 3.79 12.90 -17.12
CA CYS A 197 3.64 12.71 -15.67
C CYS A 197 2.36 11.94 -15.32
N ILE A 198 1.23 12.22 -15.98
CA ILE A 198 -0.02 11.46 -15.78
C ILE A 198 0.16 9.99 -16.18
N ARG A 199 0.80 9.70 -17.32
CA ARG A 199 1.07 8.32 -17.78
C ARG A 199 1.98 7.56 -16.81
N ASN A 200 3.03 8.21 -16.33
CA ASN A 200 4.06 7.60 -15.50
C ASN A 200 3.78 7.69 -13.99
N SER A 201 2.72 8.40 -13.59
CA SER A 201 2.31 8.63 -12.20
C SER A 201 3.35 9.37 -11.35
N PHE A 202 3.93 10.45 -11.89
CA PHE A 202 4.86 11.33 -11.18
C PHE A 202 4.09 12.51 -10.54
N GLU A 203 3.76 12.41 -9.24
CA GLU A 203 2.88 13.35 -8.53
C GLU A 203 3.56 14.70 -8.21
N ASP A 204 4.78 14.69 -7.67
CA ASP A 204 5.48 15.92 -7.26
C ASP A 204 5.83 16.79 -8.48
N MET A 205 6.46 16.17 -9.49
CA MET A 205 6.73 16.79 -10.80
C MET A 205 5.47 17.31 -11.49
N TYR A 206 4.32 16.61 -11.35
CA TYR A 206 3.06 17.08 -11.91
C TYR A 206 2.58 18.36 -11.20
N THR A 207 2.72 18.44 -9.89
CA THR A 207 2.37 19.62 -9.09
C THR A 207 3.27 20.80 -9.44
N PHE A 208 4.59 20.59 -9.50
CA PHE A 208 5.56 21.58 -9.96
C PHE A 208 5.22 22.14 -11.37
N LEU A 209 4.92 21.25 -12.33
CA LEU A 209 4.58 21.67 -13.70
C LEU A 209 3.24 22.42 -13.80
N LEU A 210 2.34 22.28 -12.82
CA LEU A 210 1.09 23.05 -12.75
C LEU A 210 1.27 24.45 -12.16
N GLU A 211 2.22 24.64 -11.24
CA GLU A 211 2.58 25.95 -10.71
C GLU A 211 3.39 26.79 -11.71
N HIS A 212 3.78 26.19 -12.84
CA HIS A 212 4.53 26.83 -13.90
C HIS A 212 3.74 27.93 -14.63
N VAL A 213 4.35 29.10 -14.80
CA VAL A 213 3.73 30.31 -15.39
C VAL A 213 3.11 30.06 -16.78
N ALA A 214 3.67 29.14 -17.58
CA ALA A 214 3.13 28.79 -18.89
C ALA A 214 1.70 28.18 -18.84
N VAL A 215 1.26 27.65 -17.69
CA VAL A 215 -0.05 27.03 -17.51
C VAL A 215 -1.19 28.04 -17.64
N ASP A 216 -1.00 29.27 -17.16
CA ASP A 216 -1.97 30.37 -17.35
C ASP A 216 -2.19 30.75 -18.82
N PHE A 217 -1.25 30.38 -19.70
CA PHE A 217 -1.29 30.63 -21.15
C PHE A 217 -1.70 29.41 -21.97
N PHE A 218 -2.20 28.33 -21.36
CA PHE A 218 -2.70 27.17 -22.10
C PHE A 218 -3.83 27.55 -23.06
N SER A 219 -3.76 27.07 -24.30
CA SER A 219 -4.91 27.08 -25.20
C SER A 219 -5.92 26.01 -24.78
N THR A 220 -7.17 26.12 -25.27
CA THR A 220 -8.18 25.06 -25.10
C THR A 220 -7.67 23.70 -25.55
N ASP A 221 -6.99 23.65 -26.68
CA ASP A 221 -6.57 22.41 -27.33
C ASP A 221 -5.37 21.80 -26.59
N THR A 222 -4.48 22.67 -26.11
CA THR A 222 -3.33 22.34 -25.25
C THR A 222 -3.78 21.71 -23.93
N GLN A 223 -4.84 22.23 -23.31
CA GLN A 223 -5.38 21.74 -22.04
C GLN A 223 -6.29 20.51 -22.17
N GLN A 224 -7.04 20.38 -23.28
CA GLN A 224 -7.99 19.27 -23.48
C GLN A 224 -7.32 17.91 -23.39
N GLN A 225 -6.13 17.74 -23.97
CA GLN A 225 -5.42 16.45 -23.97
C GLN A 225 -4.98 15.96 -22.57
N PRO A 226 -4.23 16.71 -21.74
CA PRO A 226 -3.89 16.28 -20.39
C PRO A 226 -5.13 16.10 -19.52
N LEU A 227 -6.18 16.91 -19.68
CA LEU A 227 -7.41 16.79 -18.91
C LEU A 227 -8.21 15.52 -19.26
N LEU A 228 -8.34 15.17 -20.55
CA LEU A 228 -8.94 13.90 -20.98
C LEU A 228 -8.10 12.69 -20.54
N LEU A 229 -6.78 12.78 -20.65
CA LEU A 229 -5.85 11.73 -20.22
C LEU A 229 -5.93 11.48 -18.70
N ALA A 230 -6.04 12.55 -17.90
CA ALA A 230 -6.27 12.50 -16.47
C ALA A 230 -7.65 11.95 -16.08
N ALA A 231 -8.62 11.88 -17.01
CA ALA A 231 -9.92 11.27 -16.78
C ALA A 231 -10.03 9.79 -17.22
N VAL A 232 -9.03 9.23 -17.92
CA VAL A 232 -9.12 7.84 -18.40
C VAL A 232 -9.11 6.85 -17.21
N PRO A 233 -10.09 5.93 -17.10
CA PRO A 233 -10.27 5.06 -15.91
C PRO A 233 -9.22 3.92 -15.79
N GLY A 234 -7.98 4.30 -15.51
CA GLY A 234 -6.82 3.40 -15.38
C GLY A 234 -5.77 3.81 -14.34
N HIS A 235 -5.62 5.11 -14.03
CA HIS A 235 -4.51 5.64 -13.20
C HIS A 235 -5.04 6.18 -11.84
N ARG A 236 -5.63 5.30 -11.05
CA ARG A 236 -6.80 5.62 -10.19
C ARG A 236 -6.56 6.30 -8.82
N CYS A 237 -5.32 6.50 -8.37
CA CYS A 237 -5.09 7.05 -7.02
C CYS A 237 -4.91 8.57 -7.02
N TRP A 238 -4.37 9.14 -8.11
CA TRP A 238 -3.78 10.48 -8.12
C TRP A 238 -4.54 11.46 -9.03
N GLN A 239 -5.49 10.97 -9.83
CA GLN A 239 -6.18 11.74 -10.87
C GLN A 239 -7.05 12.90 -10.34
N LEU A 240 -7.59 12.85 -9.12
CA LEU A 240 -8.56 13.87 -8.66
C LEU A 240 -7.96 15.25 -8.40
N ALA A 241 -6.85 15.33 -7.66
CA ALA A 241 -6.14 16.60 -7.44
C ALA A 241 -5.66 17.18 -8.78
N HIS A 242 -5.21 16.30 -9.67
CA HIS A 242 -4.73 16.62 -11.01
C HIS A 242 -5.86 17.21 -11.90
N VAL A 243 -7.00 16.53 -11.99
CA VAL A 243 -8.18 17.04 -12.71
C VAL A 243 -8.68 18.35 -12.07
N ALA A 244 -8.72 18.45 -10.74
CA ALA A 244 -9.12 19.69 -10.05
C ALA A 244 -8.21 20.87 -10.42
N ALA A 245 -6.90 20.68 -10.42
CA ALA A 245 -5.95 21.73 -10.73
C ALA A 245 -5.96 22.10 -12.22
N LEU A 246 -6.04 21.12 -13.13
CA LEU A 246 -6.25 21.39 -14.56
C LEU A 246 -7.57 22.12 -14.83
N LEU A 247 -8.63 21.90 -14.04
CA LEU A 247 -9.90 22.63 -14.15
C LEU A 247 -9.86 24.05 -13.58
N LYS A 248 -8.84 24.42 -12.77
CA LYS A 248 -8.63 25.79 -12.28
C LYS A 248 -7.95 26.68 -13.33
N VAL A 249 -7.26 26.09 -14.32
CA VAL A 249 -6.59 26.81 -15.41
C VAL A 249 -7.61 27.63 -16.22
N PRO A 250 -7.36 28.92 -16.55
CA PRO A 250 -8.36 29.80 -17.16
C PRO A 250 -9.01 29.28 -18.46
N ALA A 251 -8.27 28.50 -19.26
CA ALA A 251 -8.79 27.87 -20.47
C ALA A 251 -9.88 26.81 -20.22
N ALA A 252 -10.03 26.32 -18.98
CA ALA A 252 -11.11 25.38 -18.61
C ALA A 252 -12.50 25.94 -18.91
N ALA A 253 -12.66 27.27 -18.76
CA ALA A 253 -13.92 27.96 -19.05
C ALA A 253 -14.33 27.92 -20.52
N GLN A 254 -13.41 27.57 -21.43
CA GLN A 254 -13.61 27.50 -22.89
C GLN A 254 -13.62 26.06 -23.43
N LEU A 255 -13.64 25.03 -22.55
CA LEU A 255 -13.72 23.63 -22.97
C LEU A 255 -14.98 23.36 -23.80
N SER A 256 -14.84 22.49 -24.81
CA SER A 256 -15.96 22.14 -25.68
C SER A 256 -17.01 21.29 -24.93
N VAL A 257 -18.27 21.39 -25.37
CA VAL A 257 -19.38 20.58 -24.84
C VAL A 257 -19.09 19.08 -24.96
N GLU A 258 -18.39 18.66 -26.02
CA GLU A 258 -17.98 17.27 -26.25
C GLU A 258 -16.92 16.82 -25.23
N THR A 259 -15.85 17.60 -25.04
CA THR A 259 -14.82 17.32 -24.02
C THR A 259 -15.45 17.22 -22.63
N VAL A 260 -16.30 18.18 -22.27
CA VAL A 260 -17.00 18.22 -20.97
C VAL A 260 -17.94 17.03 -20.79
N THR A 261 -18.61 16.58 -21.87
CA THR A 261 -19.43 15.36 -21.85
C THR A 261 -18.58 14.13 -21.54
N LEU A 262 -17.43 13.97 -22.20
CA LEU A 262 -16.49 12.87 -21.97
C LEU A 262 -15.91 12.88 -20.55
N LEU A 263 -15.50 14.05 -20.06
CA LEU A 263 -14.98 14.21 -18.69
C LEU A 263 -16.03 13.83 -17.64
N LEU A 264 -17.29 14.28 -17.81
CA LEU A 264 -18.38 13.90 -16.94
C LEU A 264 -18.70 12.40 -17.04
N GLN A 265 -18.76 11.82 -18.25
CA GLN A 265 -18.95 10.39 -18.45
C GLN A 265 -17.89 9.56 -17.72
N HIS A 266 -16.62 9.92 -17.84
CA HIS A 266 -15.53 9.23 -17.14
C HIS A 266 -15.62 9.41 -15.61
N ALA A 267 -15.84 10.64 -15.13
CA ALA A 267 -15.95 10.93 -13.70
C ALA A 267 -17.14 10.23 -13.02
N VAL A 268 -18.23 9.94 -13.75
CA VAL A 268 -19.33 9.12 -13.22
C VAL A 268 -19.11 7.61 -13.38
N GLN A 269 -18.36 7.19 -14.40
CA GLN A 269 -17.98 5.80 -14.64
C GLN A 269 -16.91 5.27 -13.68
N GLU A 270 -16.20 6.15 -13.00
CA GLU A 270 -15.26 5.78 -11.95
C GLU A 270 -16.02 5.10 -10.80
N ARG A 271 -16.04 3.77 -10.90
CA ARG A 271 -16.81 2.89 -10.04
C ARG A 271 -16.21 2.93 -8.65
N GLN A 272 -17.06 3.04 -7.62
CA GLN A 272 -16.68 2.80 -6.22
C GLN A 272 -16.17 1.35 -6.03
N GLN A 273 -14.92 1.10 -6.39
CA GLN A 273 -14.25 -0.15 -6.13
C GLN A 273 -13.88 -0.17 -4.65
N ARG A 274 -14.69 -0.89 -3.87
CA ARG A 274 -14.56 -1.15 -2.43
C ARG A 274 -13.31 -1.99 -2.11
N LEU A 275 -12.12 -1.52 -2.50
CA LEU A 275 -10.85 -2.23 -2.34
C LEU A 275 -10.00 -1.75 -1.15
N CYS A 276 -10.33 -0.60 -0.55
CA CYS A 276 -9.80 -0.20 0.75
C CYS A 276 -10.84 -0.47 1.85
N VAL A 277 -10.59 -1.53 2.64
CA VAL A 277 -11.38 -1.90 3.84
C VAL A 277 -10.91 -1.13 5.08
N VAL A 278 -9.87 -0.30 4.95
CA VAL A 278 -9.29 0.52 6.01
C VAL A 278 -9.41 1.97 5.59
N SER A 279 -10.17 2.76 6.37
CA SER A 279 -10.58 4.16 6.15
C SER A 279 -11.26 4.41 4.81
N GLU A 280 -12.50 4.92 4.82
CA GLU A 280 -13.23 5.32 3.61
C GLU A 280 -12.46 6.42 2.86
N PRO A 281 -11.87 6.16 1.67
CA PRO A 281 -11.59 7.22 0.73
C PRO A 281 -12.91 7.45 0.02
N GLU A 282 -13.58 8.57 0.29
CA GLU A 282 -14.79 8.96 -0.41
C GLU A 282 -14.47 9.28 -1.88
N PHE A 283 -14.21 8.23 -2.68
CA PHE A 283 -14.44 8.34 -4.11
C PHE A 283 -15.95 8.42 -4.30
N THR A 284 -16.40 9.65 -4.35
CA THR A 284 -17.68 10.05 -4.89
C THR A 284 -17.38 11.14 -5.90
N PHE A 285 -18.26 11.28 -6.89
CA PHE A 285 -18.36 12.51 -7.67
C PHE A 285 -18.97 13.58 -6.74
N GLN A 286 -18.21 13.99 -5.72
CA GLN A 286 -18.53 14.96 -4.68
C GLN A 286 -17.23 15.66 -4.27
N GLY A 287 -17.31 16.91 -3.81
CA GLY A 287 -16.14 17.71 -3.50
C GLY A 287 -15.65 18.57 -4.68
N GLU A 288 -14.35 18.88 -4.71
CA GLU A 288 -13.81 19.96 -5.53
C GLU A 288 -13.96 19.73 -7.05
N VAL A 289 -13.60 18.54 -7.57
CA VAL A 289 -13.73 18.22 -9.00
C VAL A 289 -15.17 18.32 -9.47
N GLN A 290 -16.14 17.82 -8.69
CA GLN A 290 -17.55 17.97 -9.00
C GLN A 290 -17.95 19.45 -9.09
N HIS A 291 -17.59 20.24 -8.07
CA HIS A 291 -17.94 21.67 -8.02
C HIS A 291 -17.34 22.44 -9.21
N LEU A 292 -16.06 22.20 -9.52
CA LEU A 292 -15.37 22.83 -10.65
C LEU A 292 -15.99 22.44 -11.99
N LEU A 293 -16.26 21.16 -12.23
CA LEU A 293 -16.93 20.70 -13.45
C LEU A 293 -18.32 21.35 -13.61
N LEU A 294 -19.15 21.33 -12.57
CA LEU A 294 -20.51 21.89 -12.64
C LEU A 294 -20.53 23.42 -12.81
N ALA A 295 -19.47 24.11 -12.38
CA ALA A 295 -19.29 25.54 -12.59
C ALA A 295 -18.86 25.92 -14.02
N LEU A 296 -18.44 24.96 -14.86
CA LEU A 296 -18.03 25.25 -16.23
C LEU A 296 -19.22 25.77 -17.08
N PRO A 297 -19.03 26.85 -17.88
CA PRO A 297 -20.09 27.37 -18.74
C PRO A 297 -20.66 26.33 -19.72
N ALA A 298 -19.81 25.43 -20.24
CA ALA A 298 -20.20 24.37 -21.14
C ALA A 298 -21.10 23.30 -20.48
N VAL A 299 -20.98 23.05 -19.17
CA VAL A 299 -21.90 22.15 -18.44
C VAL A 299 -23.31 22.70 -18.40
N GLN A 300 -23.45 24.01 -18.17
CA GLN A 300 -24.74 24.69 -18.16
C GLN A 300 -25.41 24.74 -19.54
N GLN A 301 -24.66 24.45 -20.61
CA GLN A 301 -25.10 24.42 -22.01
C GLN A 301 -25.21 22.99 -22.59
N LEU A 302 -25.07 21.94 -21.75
CA LEU A 302 -25.16 20.55 -22.23
C LEU A 302 -26.52 20.25 -22.86
N PRO A 303 -26.57 19.75 -24.11
CA PRO A 303 -27.82 19.35 -24.74
C PRO A 303 -28.40 18.11 -24.05
N ALA A 304 -29.73 17.97 -24.09
CA ALA A 304 -30.45 16.87 -23.42
C ALA A 304 -29.90 15.47 -23.74
N ALA A 305 -29.46 15.24 -24.98
CA ALA A 305 -28.84 13.97 -25.39
C ALA A 305 -27.50 13.70 -24.69
N ALA A 306 -26.68 14.73 -24.46
CA ALA A 306 -25.43 14.60 -23.71
C ALA A 306 -25.72 14.33 -22.22
N VAL A 307 -26.66 15.08 -21.61
CA VAL A 307 -27.06 14.85 -20.21
C VAL A 307 -27.63 13.44 -20.03
N ALA A 308 -28.49 12.96 -20.94
CA ALA A 308 -28.98 11.58 -20.94
C ALA A 308 -27.84 10.56 -21.07
N SER A 309 -26.84 10.81 -21.93
CA SER A 309 -25.69 9.91 -22.08
C SER A 309 -24.81 9.87 -20.81
N ILE A 310 -24.58 11.00 -20.15
CA ILE A 310 -23.85 11.05 -18.87
C ILE A 310 -24.66 10.34 -17.76
N LEU A 311 -25.98 10.54 -17.70
CA LEU A 311 -26.85 9.82 -16.76
C LEU A 311 -26.86 8.31 -17.00
N ALA A 312 -26.75 7.86 -18.25
CA ALA A 312 -26.65 6.44 -18.59
C ALA A 312 -25.34 5.86 -18.05
N ALA A 313 -24.23 6.55 -18.28
CA ALA A 313 -22.92 6.21 -17.74
C ALA A 313 -22.91 6.15 -16.19
N ALA A 314 -23.60 7.08 -15.51
CA ALA A 314 -23.77 7.08 -14.05
C ALA A 314 -24.64 5.91 -13.56
N ALA A 315 -25.69 5.54 -14.33
CA ALA A 315 -26.57 4.41 -14.05
C ALA A 315 -25.86 3.06 -14.21
N GLU A 316 -25.02 2.89 -15.23
CA GLU A 316 -24.19 1.71 -15.46
C GLU A 316 -23.12 1.52 -14.37
N ALA A 317 -22.57 2.61 -13.86
CA ALA A 317 -21.55 2.61 -12.81
C ALA A 317 -22.11 2.48 -11.39
N GLY A 318 -23.40 2.80 -11.19
CA GLY A 318 -24.07 2.81 -9.90
C GLY A 318 -23.89 4.08 -9.07
N ASN A 319 -23.45 5.18 -9.69
CA ASN A 319 -23.10 6.43 -9.01
C ASN A 319 -24.34 7.31 -8.78
N ALA A 320 -25.09 7.01 -7.72
CA ALA A 320 -26.36 7.67 -7.38
C ALA A 320 -26.21 9.17 -7.06
N ALA A 321 -25.10 9.55 -6.42
CA ALA A 321 -24.79 10.94 -6.11
C ALA A 321 -24.60 11.74 -7.42
N ALA A 322 -23.79 11.22 -8.34
CA ALA A 322 -23.60 11.85 -9.65
C ALA A 322 -24.89 11.93 -10.44
N ALA A 323 -25.66 10.84 -10.50
CA ALA A 323 -26.95 10.82 -11.21
C ALA A 323 -27.90 11.90 -10.68
N SER A 324 -27.98 12.08 -9.35
CA SER A 324 -28.80 13.14 -8.74
C SER A 324 -28.31 14.54 -9.14
N THR A 325 -27.00 14.80 -9.06
CA THR A 325 -26.45 16.13 -9.36
C THR A 325 -26.51 16.48 -10.85
N ILE A 326 -26.29 15.51 -11.74
CA ILE A 326 -26.40 15.71 -13.19
C ILE A 326 -27.86 15.93 -13.60
N TYR A 327 -28.83 15.32 -12.91
CA TYR A 327 -30.25 15.59 -13.13
C TYR A 327 -30.66 17.02 -12.73
N ALA A 328 -29.87 17.72 -11.90
CA ALA A 328 -30.11 19.13 -11.58
C ALA A 328 -29.65 20.10 -12.69
N LEU A 329 -29.00 19.61 -13.77
CA LEU A 329 -28.56 20.45 -14.88
C LEU A 329 -29.72 20.89 -15.78
N PRO A 330 -29.68 22.09 -16.40
CA PRO A 330 -30.76 22.59 -17.24
C PRO A 330 -31.17 21.64 -18.38
N GLY A 331 -30.20 20.95 -19.00
CA GLY A 331 -30.46 19.97 -20.07
C GLY A 331 -31.25 18.74 -19.62
N ALA A 332 -31.28 18.40 -18.33
CA ALA A 332 -32.05 17.28 -17.80
C ALA A 332 -33.57 17.49 -17.93
N LEU A 333 -34.04 18.74 -17.85
CA LEU A 333 -35.45 19.13 -18.03
C LEU A 333 -35.98 18.87 -19.44
N HIS A 334 -35.07 18.62 -20.39
CA HIS A 334 -35.38 18.38 -21.80
C HIS A 334 -35.11 16.93 -22.24
N ILE A 335 -34.80 16.02 -21.30
CA ILE A 335 -34.69 14.58 -21.59
C ILE A 335 -36.08 14.04 -21.91
N ASP A 336 -36.22 13.41 -23.08
CA ASP A 336 -37.49 12.82 -23.49
C ASP A 336 -37.83 11.53 -22.70
N LYS A 337 -39.09 11.12 -22.79
CA LYS A 337 -39.62 9.95 -22.08
C LYS A 337 -38.93 8.63 -22.49
N GLN A 338 -38.41 8.52 -23.72
CA GLN A 338 -37.76 7.31 -24.22
C GLN A 338 -36.34 7.19 -23.66
N ALA A 339 -35.57 8.28 -23.68
CA ALA A 339 -34.27 8.36 -23.05
C ALA A 339 -34.37 8.11 -21.53
N LEU A 340 -35.36 8.70 -20.86
CA LEU A 340 -35.60 8.47 -19.44
C LEU A 340 -35.97 7.00 -19.13
N SER A 341 -36.78 6.34 -19.97
CA SER A 341 -37.04 4.90 -19.84
C SER A 341 -35.79 4.05 -20.03
N ALA A 342 -34.91 4.40 -20.98
CA ALA A 342 -33.63 3.71 -21.19
C ALA A 342 -32.67 3.86 -20.00
N LEU A 343 -32.68 5.02 -19.32
CA LEU A 343 -31.94 5.24 -18.07
C LEU A 343 -32.41 4.31 -16.95
N PHE A 344 -33.73 4.17 -16.78
CA PHE A 344 -34.30 3.23 -15.81
C PHE A 344 -33.97 1.78 -16.15
N GLU A 345 -34.07 1.40 -17.42
CA GLU A 345 -33.71 0.05 -17.86
C GLU A 345 -32.23 -0.25 -17.63
N SER A 346 -31.32 0.69 -17.92
CA SER A 346 -29.89 0.52 -17.63
C SER A 346 -29.61 0.37 -16.12
N ALA A 347 -30.18 1.23 -15.28
CA ALA A 347 -30.04 1.14 -13.82
C ALA A 347 -30.56 -0.20 -13.27
N LEU A 348 -31.64 -0.75 -13.86
CA LEU A 348 -32.19 -2.06 -13.50
C LEU A 348 -31.31 -3.22 -13.99
N VAL A 349 -30.83 -3.17 -15.24
CA VAL A 349 -29.96 -4.22 -15.81
C VAL A 349 -28.66 -4.37 -14.98
N HIS A 350 -28.12 -3.26 -14.47
CA HIS A 350 -26.92 -3.25 -13.64
C HIS A 350 -27.19 -3.41 -12.13
N GLY A 351 -28.46 -3.44 -11.70
CA GLY A 351 -28.87 -3.65 -10.32
C GLY A 351 -28.65 -2.46 -9.38
N HIS A 352 -28.52 -1.25 -9.92
CA HIS A 352 -28.13 -0.04 -9.20
C HIS A 352 -29.33 0.73 -8.62
N LEU A 353 -29.95 0.15 -7.59
CA LEU A 353 -31.16 0.66 -6.93
C LEU A 353 -31.03 2.11 -6.42
N SER A 354 -29.85 2.49 -5.91
CA SER A 354 -29.59 3.85 -5.42
C SER A 354 -29.67 4.90 -6.54
N VAL A 355 -29.19 4.58 -7.75
CA VAL A 355 -29.35 5.45 -8.93
C VAL A 355 -30.81 5.53 -9.33
N LEU A 356 -31.51 4.39 -9.33
CA LEU A 356 -32.93 4.33 -9.67
C LEU A 356 -33.78 5.21 -8.71
N LYS A 357 -33.47 5.20 -7.41
CA LYS A 357 -34.03 6.14 -6.42
C LYS A 357 -33.75 7.60 -6.77
N ALA A 358 -32.49 7.95 -7.08
CA ALA A 358 -32.10 9.31 -7.44
C ALA A 358 -32.83 9.81 -8.70
N LEU A 359 -32.99 8.95 -9.70
CA LEU A 359 -33.74 9.25 -10.92
C LEU A 359 -35.24 9.41 -10.64
N ILE A 360 -35.86 8.55 -9.82
CA ILE A 360 -37.29 8.64 -9.48
C ILE A 360 -37.60 9.87 -8.61
N GLY A 361 -36.76 10.16 -7.62
CA GLY A 361 -36.91 11.32 -6.74
C GLY A 361 -36.94 12.64 -7.52
N ASN A 362 -36.06 12.78 -8.50
CA ASN A 362 -36.04 13.97 -9.36
C ASN A 362 -37.13 13.92 -10.46
N ALA A 363 -37.44 12.76 -11.05
CA ALA A 363 -38.54 12.63 -12.03
C ALA A 363 -39.93 12.90 -11.42
N ALA A 364 -40.09 12.77 -10.10
CA ALA A 364 -41.30 13.16 -9.37
C ALA A 364 -41.57 14.67 -9.46
N LEU A 365 -40.52 15.50 -9.52
CA LEU A 365 -40.64 16.96 -9.68
C LEU A 365 -41.22 17.34 -11.06
N LEU A 366 -41.06 16.47 -12.06
CA LEU A 366 -41.59 16.63 -13.41
C LEU A 366 -42.97 15.98 -13.61
N GLY A 367 -43.56 15.38 -12.56
CA GLY A 367 -44.87 14.71 -12.64
C GLY A 367 -44.88 13.36 -13.38
N ILE A 368 -43.72 12.84 -13.79
CA ILE A 368 -43.62 11.64 -14.65
C ILE A 368 -43.64 10.34 -13.82
N LYS A 369 -43.62 10.42 -12.49
CA LYS A 369 -43.54 9.25 -11.57
C LYS A 369 -44.64 8.20 -11.82
N SER A 370 -45.89 8.63 -12.03
CA SER A 370 -47.02 7.74 -12.36
C SER A 370 -46.87 7.11 -13.75
N ASP A 371 -46.33 7.85 -14.70
CA ASP A 371 -46.16 7.43 -16.09
C ASP A 371 -45.08 6.35 -16.23
N ILE A 372 -43.94 6.50 -15.57
CA ILE A 372 -42.84 5.52 -15.59
C ILE A 372 -43.32 4.19 -14.98
N MET A 373 -43.98 4.25 -13.82
CA MET A 373 -44.44 3.07 -13.09
C MET A 373 -45.60 2.35 -13.80
N SER A 374 -46.47 3.08 -14.52
CA SER A 374 -47.58 2.49 -15.27
C SER A 374 -47.15 1.92 -16.63
N THR A 375 -46.24 2.59 -17.35
CA THR A 375 -45.80 2.19 -18.70
C THR A 375 -44.75 1.08 -18.74
N GLY A 376 -44.01 0.84 -17.65
CA GLY A 376 -43.08 -0.28 -17.56
C GLY A 376 -43.77 -1.64 -17.71
N SER A 377 -43.09 -2.60 -18.33
CA SER A 377 -43.62 -3.97 -18.46
C SER A 377 -43.80 -4.63 -17.08
N SER A 378 -44.64 -5.66 -16.99
CA SER A 378 -44.78 -6.43 -15.74
C SER A 378 -43.46 -7.04 -15.29
N GLU A 379 -42.62 -7.49 -16.22
CA GLU A 379 -41.26 -7.97 -15.96
C GLU A 379 -40.33 -6.86 -15.42
N GLN A 380 -40.38 -5.65 -15.98
CA GLN A 380 -39.59 -4.52 -15.47
C GLN A 380 -39.99 -4.18 -14.04
N ARG A 381 -41.30 -4.07 -13.74
CA ARG A 381 -41.81 -3.84 -12.37
C ARG A 381 -41.37 -4.93 -11.39
N GLN A 382 -41.41 -6.20 -11.82
CA GLN A 382 -40.91 -7.31 -11.02
C GLN A 382 -39.40 -7.23 -10.78
N ARG A 383 -38.58 -6.93 -11.79
CA ARG A 383 -37.13 -6.76 -11.64
C ARG A 383 -36.80 -5.63 -10.66
N VAL A 384 -37.53 -4.51 -10.69
CA VAL A 384 -37.37 -3.41 -9.72
C VAL A 384 -37.59 -3.92 -8.29
N LEU A 385 -38.67 -4.66 -8.03
CA LEU A 385 -38.96 -5.25 -6.72
C LEU A 385 -37.91 -6.28 -6.29
N GLN A 386 -37.53 -7.21 -7.18
CA GLN A 386 -36.50 -8.22 -6.90
C GLN A 386 -35.15 -7.57 -6.56
N LEU A 387 -34.76 -6.51 -7.27
CA LEU A 387 -33.55 -5.74 -6.98
C LEU A 387 -33.65 -5.00 -5.65
N ALA A 388 -34.77 -4.31 -5.38
CA ALA A 388 -35.02 -3.62 -4.12
C ALA A 388 -34.87 -4.57 -2.92
N MET A 389 -35.37 -5.79 -3.08
CA MET A 389 -35.31 -6.84 -2.07
C MET A 389 -33.89 -7.41 -1.92
N SER A 390 -33.15 -7.63 -3.02
CA SER A 390 -31.75 -8.09 -2.98
C SER A 390 -30.77 -7.08 -2.36
N ALA A 391 -31.01 -5.79 -2.57
CA ALA A 391 -30.31 -4.67 -1.92
C ALA A 391 -30.82 -4.41 -0.49
N ALA A 392 -31.94 -5.03 -0.15
CA ALA A 392 -32.62 -4.98 1.13
C ALA A 392 -33.14 -3.60 1.59
N ASP A 393 -33.46 -2.75 0.62
CA ASP A 393 -33.88 -1.37 0.86
C ASP A 393 -35.36 -1.29 1.30
N SER A 394 -35.56 -1.38 2.61
CA SER A 394 -36.88 -1.57 3.23
C SER A 394 -37.89 -0.46 2.94
N GLU A 395 -37.42 0.78 2.95
CA GLU A 395 -38.23 1.97 2.65
C GLU A 395 -38.71 1.93 1.21
N TYR A 396 -37.80 1.60 0.28
CA TYR A 396 -38.12 1.55 -1.14
C TYR A 396 -39.04 0.41 -1.53
N ILE A 397 -38.87 -0.77 -0.91
CA ILE A 397 -39.80 -1.91 -1.09
C ILE A 397 -41.22 -1.49 -0.70
N THR A 398 -41.36 -0.74 0.40
CA THR A 398 -42.67 -0.24 0.85
C THR A 398 -43.24 0.78 -0.13
N GLU A 399 -42.46 1.79 -0.53
CA GLU A 399 -42.88 2.80 -1.51
C GLU A 399 -43.30 2.19 -2.86
N LEU A 400 -42.57 1.19 -3.36
CA LEU A 400 -42.92 0.45 -4.58
C LEU A 400 -44.26 -0.29 -4.46
N CYS A 401 -44.48 -0.97 -3.33
CA CYS A 401 -45.72 -1.71 -3.09
C CYS A 401 -46.91 -0.77 -2.93
N GLU A 402 -46.75 0.35 -2.23
CA GLU A 402 -47.78 1.40 -2.10
C GLU A 402 -48.12 2.02 -3.47
N CYS A 403 -47.12 2.30 -4.32
CA CYS A 403 -47.35 2.78 -5.68
C CYS A 403 -48.11 1.76 -6.55
N GLN A 404 -47.83 0.46 -6.42
CA GLN A 404 -48.59 -0.59 -7.11
C GLN A 404 -50.04 -0.68 -6.62
N GLN A 405 -50.26 -0.65 -5.31
CA GLN A 405 -51.59 -0.69 -4.70
C GLN A 405 -52.43 0.54 -5.09
N ALA A 406 -51.84 1.73 -5.06
CA ALA A 406 -52.50 2.97 -5.49
C ALA A 406 -52.90 2.91 -6.98
N SER A 407 -52.03 2.35 -7.84
CA SER A 407 -52.35 2.20 -9.26
C SER A 407 -53.38 1.11 -9.56
N ALA A 408 -53.55 0.11 -8.70
CA ALA A 408 -54.60 -0.90 -8.80
C ALA A 408 -55.98 -0.36 -8.37
N ALA A 409 -56.02 0.64 -7.49
CA ALA A 409 -57.24 1.34 -7.08
C ALA A 409 -57.74 2.36 -8.13
N GLY A 410 -56.85 2.86 -9.00
CA GLY A 410 -57.21 3.65 -10.18
C GLY A 410 -57.76 2.75 -11.30
N ALA A 411 -58.83 3.18 -11.99
CA ALA A 411 -59.63 2.36 -12.90
C ALA A 411 -58.95 1.87 -14.20
N THR A 412 -57.63 1.93 -14.31
CA THR A 412 -56.82 1.34 -15.39
C THR A 412 -56.26 0.00 -14.95
N SER A 413 -56.79 -1.10 -15.49
CA SER A 413 -56.33 -2.45 -15.17
C SER A 413 -54.86 -2.65 -15.58
N LEU A 414 -53.94 -2.59 -14.61
CA LEU A 414 -52.56 -3.01 -14.80
C LEU A 414 -52.50 -4.52 -15.10
N PRO A 415 -51.57 -4.99 -15.95
CA PRO A 415 -51.30 -6.42 -16.08
C PRO A 415 -50.75 -6.96 -14.74
N SER A 416 -51.39 -8.01 -14.22
CA SER A 416 -51.04 -8.65 -12.95
C SER A 416 -49.67 -9.32 -12.99
N ILE A 417 -49.08 -9.52 -11.82
CA ILE A 417 -47.83 -10.29 -11.68
C ILE A 417 -48.21 -11.78 -11.78
N SER A 418 -47.49 -12.56 -12.59
CA SER A 418 -47.78 -14.00 -12.68
C SER A 418 -47.55 -14.70 -11.33
N ALA A 419 -48.30 -15.77 -11.05
CA ALA A 419 -48.22 -16.48 -9.78
C ALA A 419 -46.79 -16.96 -9.46
N ASP A 420 -46.07 -17.49 -10.45
CA ASP A 420 -44.68 -17.93 -10.32
C ASP A 420 -43.73 -16.77 -9.95
N ASN A 421 -43.93 -15.62 -10.58
CA ASN A 421 -43.13 -14.41 -10.35
C ASN A 421 -43.41 -13.81 -8.95
N MET A 422 -44.66 -13.84 -8.51
CA MET A 422 -45.03 -13.48 -7.14
C MET A 422 -44.46 -14.48 -6.12
N GLN A 423 -44.47 -15.78 -6.42
CA GLN A 423 -43.86 -16.81 -5.56
C GLN A 423 -42.35 -16.58 -5.39
N GLN A 424 -41.63 -16.24 -6.46
CA GLN A 424 -40.20 -15.90 -6.38
C GLN A 424 -39.95 -14.63 -5.56
N LEU A 425 -40.79 -13.60 -5.70
CA LEU A 425 -40.72 -12.38 -4.88
C LEU A 425 -40.89 -12.73 -3.39
N LEU A 426 -41.96 -13.43 -3.02
CA LEU A 426 -42.23 -13.82 -1.63
C LEU A 426 -41.08 -14.66 -1.05
N LEU A 427 -40.52 -15.57 -1.83
CA LEU A 427 -39.37 -16.40 -1.43
C LEU A 427 -38.10 -15.56 -1.20
N ALA A 428 -37.84 -14.55 -2.05
CA ALA A 428 -36.74 -13.60 -1.88
C ALA A 428 -36.94 -12.68 -0.65
N ALA A 429 -38.17 -12.20 -0.38
CA ALA A 429 -38.49 -11.42 0.82
C ALA A 429 -38.15 -12.20 2.08
N LEU A 430 -38.61 -13.45 2.14
CA LEU A 430 -38.40 -14.34 3.27
C LEU A 430 -36.91 -14.69 3.45
N GLN A 431 -36.15 -14.85 2.37
CA GLN A 431 -34.70 -15.05 2.43
C GLN A 431 -33.95 -13.82 2.99
N GLU A 432 -34.21 -12.61 2.50
CA GLU A 432 -33.51 -11.41 2.98
C GLU A 432 -33.97 -10.96 4.37
N LEU A 433 -35.23 -11.24 4.74
CA LEU A 433 -35.71 -11.14 6.11
C LEU A 433 -34.98 -12.16 7.01
N SER A 434 -34.77 -13.40 6.56
CA SER A 434 -33.99 -14.41 7.29
C SER A 434 -32.52 -14.03 7.49
N ARG A 435 -32.01 -13.09 6.69
CA ARG A 435 -30.66 -12.49 6.78
C ARG A 435 -30.63 -11.20 7.61
N ARG A 436 -31.78 -10.75 8.17
CA ARG A 436 -31.99 -9.46 8.84
C ARG A 436 -31.64 -8.23 8.00
N ARG A 437 -31.73 -8.35 6.67
CA ARG A 437 -31.39 -7.25 5.77
C ARG A 437 -32.59 -6.36 5.47
N ILE A 438 -33.80 -6.93 5.35
CA ILE A 438 -35.06 -6.16 5.28
C ILE A 438 -35.80 -6.13 6.62
N THR A 439 -36.57 -5.08 6.84
CA THR A 439 -37.47 -4.93 8.00
C THR A 439 -38.76 -5.74 7.83
N ALA A 440 -39.39 -6.06 8.96
CA ALA A 440 -40.73 -6.66 8.99
C ALA A 440 -41.83 -5.74 8.42
N ALA A 441 -41.60 -4.44 8.26
CA ALA A 441 -42.53 -3.53 7.58
C ALA A 441 -42.48 -3.76 6.05
N ALA A 442 -41.27 -3.71 5.47
CA ALA A 442 -41.04 -3.97 4.05
C ALA A 442 -41.57 -5.35 3.59
N ALA A 443 -41.31 -6.39 4.39
CA ALA A 443 -41.84 -7.72 4.12
C ALA A 443 -43.39 -7.72 4.09
N ARG A 444 -44.04 -7.05 5.07
CA ARG A 444 -45.51 -6.93 5.11
C ARG A 444 -46.07 -6.19 3.89
N SER A 445 -45.38 -5.18 3.37
CA SER A 445 -45.78 -4.47 2.15
C SER A 445 -45.81 -5.40 0.94
N VAL A 446 -44.82 -6.30 0.79
CA VAL A 446 -44.81 -7.34 -0.26
C VAL A 446 -45.95 -8.35 -0.08
N PHE A 447 -46.21 -8.81 1.16
CA PHE A 447 -47.33 -9.72 1.46
C PHE A 447 -48.72 -9.07 1.28
N ALA A 448 -48.80 -7.74 1.28
CA ALA A 448 -50.06 -7.00 1.14
C ALA A 448 -50.52 -6.85 -0.33
N LEU A 449 -49.64 -7.09 -1.31
CA LEU A 449 -49.99 -7.13 -2.74
C LEU A 449 -51.09 -8.17 -2.99
N ASP A 450 -52.11 -7.83 -3.77
CA ASP A 450 -53.29 -8.70 -3.93
C ASP A 450 -52.95 -10.06 -4.55
N ASP A 451 -52.03 -10.10 -5.51
CA ASP A 451 -51.53 -11.33 -6.14
C ASP A 451 -50.79 -12.25 -5.12
N ALA A 452 -50.23 -11.70 -4.03
CA ALA A 452 -49.50 -12.49 -3.01
C ALA A 452 -50.44 -13.32 -2.12
N LYS A 453 -51.67 -12.85 -1.92
CA LYS A 453 -52.69 -13.50 -1.07
C LYS A 453 -53.10 -14.87 -1.62
N ALA A 454 -52.99 -15.09 -2.93
CA ALA A 454 -53.28 -16.36 -3.58
C ALA A 454 -52.15 -17.41 -3.43
N VAL A 455 -50.90 -16.97 -3.25
CA VAL A 455 -49.71 -17.84 -3.26
C VAL A 455 -49.23 -18.20 -1.84
N GLY A 456 -49.48 -17.33 -0.86
CA GLY A 456 -48.78 -17.34 0.44
C GLY A 456 -48.95 -18.59 1.33
N ALA A 457 -50.00 -19.40 1.16
CA ALA A 457 -50.28 -20.51 2.08
C ALA A 457 -49.32 -21.70 1.96
N ALA A 458 -48.90 -22.06 0.74
CA ALA A 458 -48.04 -23.22 0.51
C ALA A 458 -46.54 -22.90 0.72
N ALA A 459 -46.08 -21.79 0.14
CA ALA A 459 -44.67 -21.39 0.20
C ALA A 459 -44.19 -21.06 1.64
N ALA A 460 -45.10 -20.58 2.50
CA ALA A 460 -44.79 -20.29 3.90
C ALA A 460 -44.39 -21.54 4.71
N ALA A 461 -45.00 -22.70 4.42
CA ALA A 461 -44.76 -23.92 5.19
C ALA A 461 -43.38 -24.54 4.90
N GLU A 462 -42.98 -24.62 3.63
CA GLU A 462 -41.67 -25.16 3.24
C GLU A 462 -40.50 -24.26 3.71
N LEU A 463 -40.69 -22.93 3.67
CA LEU A 463 -39.66 -21.99 4.11
C LEU A 463 -39.46 -21.96 5.63
N LEU A 464 -40.49 -22.26 6.42
CA LEU A 464 -40.39 -22.38 7.88
C LEU A 464 -39.44 -23.54 8.25
N ALA A 465 -39.59 -24.69 7.59
CA ALA A 465 -38.70 -25.84 7.73
C ALA A 465 -37.27 -25.52 7.25
N ALA A 466 -37.12 -24.89 6.09
CA ALA A 466 -35.81 -24.55 5.51
C ALA A 466 -35.06 -23.41 6.24
N SER A 467 -35.75 -22.63 7.08
CA SER A 467 -35.16 -21.57 7.91
C SER A 467 -34.74 -22.11 9.28
N LEU A 468 -35.54 -23.01 9.88
CA LEU A 468 -35.16 -23.73 11.10
C LEU A 468 -33.92 -24.62 10.86
N HIS A 469 -33.81 -25.27 9.70
CA HIS A 469 -32.61 -26.04 9.33
C HIS A 469 -31.35 -25.17 9.10
N ARG A 470 -31.50 -23.84 8.98
CA ARG A 470 -30.40 -22.87 8.81
C ARG A 470 -30.16 -21.97 10.02
N CYS A 471 -30.90 -22.18 11.11
CA CYS A 471 -30.69 -21.57 12.44
C CYS A 471 -30.35 -20.06 12.47
N SER A 472 -30.92 -19.24 11.58
CA SER A 472 -30.71 -17.78 11.64
C SER A 472 -31.59 -17.14 12.71
N ALA A 473 -31.09 -16.07 13.34
CA ALA A 473 -31.81 -15.35 14.40
C ALA A 473 -33.12 -14.69 13.92
N ALA A 474 -33.31 -14.51 12.61
CA ALA A 474 -34.56 -14.05 12.01
C ALA A 474 -35.56 -15.17 11.72
N GLY A 475 -35.16 -16.45 11.75
CA GLY A 475 -36.10 -17.57 11.73
C GLY A 475 -37.10 -17.52 12.90
N VAL A 476 -36.70 -16.94 14.04
CA VAL A 476 -37.53 -16.74 15.23
C VAL A 476 -38.49 -15.55 15.06
N GLU A 477 -38.07 -14.48 14.38
CA GLU A 477 -38.94 -13.34 14.03
C GLU A 477 -39.95 -13.69 12.92
N LEU A 478 -39.57 -14.57 11.99
CA LEU A 478 -40.45 -15.10 10.95
C LEU A 478 -41.68 -15.83 11.51
N VAL A 479 -41.53 -16.54 12.62
CA VAL A 479 -42.65 -17.25 13.30
C VAL A 479 -43.71 -16.29 13.82
N THR A 480 -43.36 -15.06 14.19
CA THR A 480 -44.32 -14.07 14.72
C THR A 480 -45.00 -13.22 13.64
N LEU A 481 -44.59 -13.35 12.38
CA LEU A 481 -45.08 -12.56 11.24
C LEU A 481 -46.08 -13.30 10.34
N LEU A 482 -46.26 -14.61 10.54
CA LEU A 482 -47.21 -15.40 9.76
C LEU A 482 -48.66 -15.12 10.19
N PRO A 483 -49.61 -14.96 9.25
CA PRO A 483 -51.04 -14.90 9.58
C PRO A 483 -51.50 -16.17 10.30
N ALA A 484 -52.42 -16.02 11.25
CA ALA A 484 -52.88 -17.09 12.17
C ALA A 484 -53.60 -18.28 11.51
N THR A 485 -53.64 -18.36 10.17
CA THR A 485 -54.30 -19.39 9.37
C THR A 485 -53.40 -20.59 9.03
N ALA A 486 -52.09 -20.53 9.28
CA ALA A 486 -51.16 -21.63 9.03
C ALA A 486 -51.14 -22.65 10.19
N ARG A 487 -52.05 -23.65 10.16
CA ARG A 487 -51.96 -24.82 11.02
C ARG A 487 -50.89 -25.79 10.50
N ILE A 488 -49.98 -26.19 11.37
CA ILE A 488 -49.07 -27.34 11.17
C ILE A 488 -49.53 -28.43 12.13
N ASP A 489 -50.20 -29.46 11.61
CA ASP A 489 -50.69 -30.57 12.42
C ASP A 489 -49.56 -31.59 12.69
N GLN A 490 -49.41 -32.02 13.95
CA GLN A 490 -48.59 -33.17 14.35
C GLN A 490 -49.46 -34.44 14.46
N PRO A 491 -48.89 -35.64 14.19
CA PRO A 491 -49.61 -36.90 14.35
C PRO A 491 -49.76 -37.30 15.83
N ALA A 492 -50.80 -38.08 16.12
CA ALA A 492 -51.37 -38.24 17.45
C ALA A 492 -50.70 -39.27 18.38
N ALA A 493 -50.80 -38.99 19.70
CA ALA A 493 -50.97 -39.97 20.77
C ALA A 493 -51.75 -39.33 21.96
N GLU A 494 -52.53 -40.14 22.67
CA GLU A 494 -53.54 -39.74 23.68
C GLU A 494 -52.97 -39.61 25.12
N THR A 495 -53.55 -38.94 26.14
CA THR A 495 -54.70 -38.01 26.40
C THR A 495 -54.56 -37.50 27.87
N PRO A 496 -55.41 -36.60 28.46
CA PRO A 496 -56.31 -35.56 27.93
C PRO A 496 -56.05 -34.16 28.57
N VAL A 497 -56.91 -33.18 28.25
CA VAL A 497 -56.89 -31.76 28.66
C VAL A 497 -57.17 -31.52 30.16
N HIS A 498 -56.34 -30.70 30.83
CA HIS A 498 -56.80 -29.55 31.62
C HIS A 498 -55.69 -28.52 31.93
N ASP A 499 -56.07 -27.24 31.89
CA ASP A 499 -55.43 -26.06 32.51
C ASP A 499 -53.96 -25.70 32.21
N ALA A 500 -53.74 -24.93 31.13
CA ALA A 500 -52.68 -23.90 31.09
C ALA A 500 -52.89 -22.80 30.01
N MET A 501 -54.12 -22.26 29.87
CA MET A 501 -54.34 -21.07 29.02
C MET A 501 -54.38 -19.80 29.88
N ARG A 502 -53.20 -19.22 30.21
CA ARG A 502 -53.06 -17.84 30.71
C ARG A 502 -51.59 -17.39 30.81
N MET A 503 -51.29 -16.24 30.19
CA MET A 503 -50.05 -15.45 30.33
C MET A 503 -48.77 -16.18 29.86
N THR A 504 -47.72 -15.56 29.31
CA THR A 504 -47.45 -14.24 28.70
C THR A 504 -46.12 -14.41 27.94
N SER A 505 -45.76 -13.45 27.09
CA SER A 505 -44.40 -13.24 26.55
C SER A 505 -43.26 -13.65 27.51
N ASN A 506 -42.67 -14.85 27.33
CA ASN A 506 -41.36 -15.30 27.84
C ASN A 506 -41.14 -16.81 27.57
N HIS A 507 -40.97 -17.22 26.31
CA HIS A 507 -40.55 -18.60 26.01
C HIS A 507 -39.05 -18.74 26.28
N LYS A 508 -38.70 -19.28 27.46
CA LYS A 508 -37.32 -19.63 27.80
C LYS A 508 -36.92 -20.88 27.01
N LEU A 509 -35.88 -20.77 26.19
CA LEU A 509 -35.14 -21.93 25.70
C LEU A 509 -34.66 -22.76 26.90
N GLY A 510 -34.98 -24.06 26.91
CA GLY A 510 -34.55 -24.96 27.98
C GLY A 510 -33.04 -25.19 27.94
N ARG A 511 -32.40 -25.32 29.12
CA ARG A 511 -30.92 -25.43 29.28
C ARG A 511 -30.26 -26.37 28.26
N GLN A 512 -30.83 -27.56 28.04
CA GLN A 512 -30.32 -28.54 27.07
C GLN A 512 -30.41 -28.07 25.60
N ALA A 513 -31.49 -27.38 25.21
CA ALA A 513 -31.62 -26.84 23.85
C ALA A 513 -30.61 -25.71 23.62
N THR A 514 -30.40 -24.86 24.62
CA THR A 514 -29.40 -23.79 24.58
C THR A 514 -27.98 -24.33 24.53
N VAL A 515 -27.65 -25.36 25.32
CA VAL A 515 -26.37 -26.10 25.24
C VAL A 515 -26.17 -26.69 23.84
N GLY A 516 -27.14 -27.43 23.31
CA GLY A 516 -27.04 -28.03 21.97
C GLY A 516 -26.88 -26.99 20.84
N LEU A 517 -27.52 -25.82 20.97
CA LEU A 517 -27.33 -24.70 20.04
C LEU A 517 -25.93 -24.08 20.16
N LEU A 518 -25.37 -23.95 21.36
CA LEU A 518 -23.99 -23.50 21.57
C LEU A 518 -23.00 -24.50 20.96
N GLU A 519 -23.16 -25.80 21.23
CA GLU A 519 -22.35 -26.88 20.66
C GLU A 519 -22.41 -26.89 19.12
N LEU A 520 -23.60 -26.76 18.52
CA LEU A 520 -23.78 -26.65 17.06
C LEU A 520 -23.10 -25.40 16.49
N ALA A 521 -23.28 -24.23 17.12
CA ALA A 521 -22.65 -22.99 16.66
C ALA A 521 -21.12 -23.10 16.66
N LEU A 522 -20.55 -23.72 17.69
CA LEU A 522 -19.11 -23.99 17.79
C LEU A 522 -18.63 -25.02 16.76
N HIS A 523 -19.34 -26.13 16.59
CA HIS A 523 -19.01 -27.19 15.63
C HIS A 523 -18.91 -26.66 14.19
N PHE A 524 -19.86 -25.82 13.79
CA PHE A 524 -19.86 -25.18 12.48
C PHE A 524 -19.00 -23.90 12.39
N GLY A 525 -18.40 -23.44 13.49
CA GLY A 525 -17.53 -22.25 13.52
C GLY A 525 -18.27 -20.91 13.40
N HIS A 526 -19.57 -20.88 13.72
CA HIS A 526 -20.41 -19.68 13.67
C HIS A 526 -20.23 -18.83 14.95
N LEU A 527 -19.08 -18.17 15.07
CA LEU A 527 -18.71 -17.45 16.30
C LEU A 527 -19.72 -16.36 16.70
N GLN A 528 -20.32 -15.66 15.74
CA GLN A 528 -21.35 -14.65 16.01
C GLN A 528 -22.66 -15.26 16.54
N ALA A 529 -23.03 -16.46 16.08
CA ALA A 529 -24.16 -17.19 16.65
C ALA A 529 -23.85 -17.63 18.08
N TYR A 530 -22.62 -18.13 18.33
CA TYR A 530 -22.15 -18.49 19.67
C TYR A 530 -22.13 -17.27 20.64
N LYS A 531 -21.56 -16.13 20.23
CA LYS A 531 -21.58 -14.86 20.98
C LYS A 531 -23.02 -14.40 21.27
N THR A 532 -23.90 -14.44 20.27
CA THR A 532 -25.31 -14.07 20.43
C THR A 532 -26.05 -14.99 21.40
N LEU A 533 -25.78 -16.30 21.34
CA LEU A 533 -26.32 -17.28 22.27
C LEU A 533 -25.80 -17.05 23.69
N LEU A 534 -24.49 -16.86 23.89
CA LEU A 534 -23.90 -16.57 25.21
C LEU A 534 -24.51 -15.34 25.89
N ASN A 535 -24.82 -14.29 25.12
CA ASN A 535 -25.45 -13.06 25.61
C ASN A 535 -26.93 -13.23 26.01
N LEU A 536 -27.55 -14.40 25.79
CA LEU A 536 -28.91 -14.65 26.23
C LEU A 536 -29.01 -14.73 27.77
N PRO A 537 -30.06 -14.16 28.40
CA PRO A 537 -30.25 -14.24 29.85
C PRO A 537 -30.29 -15.69 30.39
N GLN A 538 -30.71 -16.65 29.58
CA GLN A 538 -30.73 -18.07 29.96
C GLN A 538 -29.33 -18.71 30.00
N CYS A 539 -28.35 -18.16 29.28
CA CYS A 539 -26.97 -18.67 29.27
C CYS A 539 -26.16 -18.31 30.51
N HIS A 540 -26.64 -17.39 31.36
CA HIS A 540 -25.99 -17.05 32.62
C HIS A 540 -25.98 -18.22 33.64
N GLN A 541 -26.70 -19.31 33.34
CA GLN A 541 -26.71 -20.58 34.10
C GLN A 541 -26.03 -21.74 33.35
N ILE A 542 -25.43 -21.47 32.19
CA ILE A 542 -24.73 -22.45 31.36
C ILE A 542 -23.25 -22.20 31.56
N THR A 543 -22.61 -23.08 32.31
CA THR A 543 -21.16 -23.06 32.51
C THR A 543 -20.46 -23.60 31.27
N VAL A 544 -19.17 -23.32 31.11
CA VAL A 544 -18.37 -23.89 30.02
C VAL A 544 -18.37 -25.42 30.06
N HIS A 545 -18.45 -26.03 31.26
CA HIS A 545 -18.56 -27.48 31.42
C HIS A 545 -19.90 -28.07 30.95
N ASP A 546 -20.97 -27.26 30.83
CA ASP A 546 -22.25 -27.70 30.28
C ASP A 546 -22.20 -27.83 28.75
N VAL A 547 -21.36 -27.03 28.09
CA VAL A 547 -21.08 -27.11 26.66
C VAL A 547 -19.94 -28.10 26.47
N ARG A 548 -20.20 -29.25 25.85
CA ARG A 548 -19.14 -30.22 25.55
C ARG A 548 -18.31 -29.76 24.36
N LEU A 549 -17.52 -28.71 24.58
CA LEU A 549 -16.26 -28.48 23.89
C LEU A 549 -15.52 -29.83 23.95
N GLY A 550 -15.35 -30.48 22.79
CA GLY A 550 -14.95 -31.89 22.76
C GLY A 550 -13.50 -32.14 23.16
N THR A 551 -12.87 -33.14 22.54
CA THR A 551 -11.43 -33.37 22.74
C THR A 551 -10.64 -32.09 22.46
N GLY A 552 -9.48 -31.88 23.13
CA GLY A 552 -8.68 -30.65 23.00
C GLY A 552 -8.30 -30.30 21.55
N GLU A 553 -8.28 -31.29 20.66
CA GLU A 553 -8.15 -31.09 19.21
C GLU A 553 -9.30 -30.26 18.58
N GLN A 554 -10.54 -30.46 19.01
CA GLN A 554 -11.69 -29.68 18.53
C GLN A 554 -11.59 -28.21 18.97
N LEU A 555 -11.12 -27.97 20.20
CA LEU A 555 -10.90 -26.63 20.73
C LEU A 555 -9.77 -25.90 19.99
N LEU A 556 -8.68 -26.61 19.66
CA LEU A 556 -7.62 -26.09 18.77
C LEU A 556 -8.15 -25.75 17.37
N ARG A 557 -8.94 -26.62 16.75
CA ARG A 557 -9.54 -26.37 15.41
C ARG A 557 -10.48 -25.17 15.43
N LEU A 558 -11.22 -24.95 16.53
CA LEU A 558 -12.03 -23.76 16.73
C LEU A 558 -11.15 -22.51 16.81
N LEU A 559 -10.17 -22.49 17.73
CA LEU A 559 -9.20 -21.39 17.86
C LEU A 559 -8.54 -21.05 16.52
N GLN A 560 -8.12 -22.06 15.75
CA GLN A 560 -7.53 -21.88 14.43
C GLN A 560 -8.47 -21.15 13.46
N ARG A 561 -9.76 -21.52 13.41
CA ARG A 561 -10.76 -20.81 12.60
C ARG A 561 -10.95 -19.35 13.03
N VAL A 562 -10.93 -19.08 14.35
CA VAL A 562 -11.06 -17.69 14.87
C VAL A 562 -9.85 -16.85 14.50
N VAL A 563 -8.64 -17.44 14.58
CA VAL A 563 -7.39 -16.83 14.12
C VAL A 563 -7.42 -16.55 12.62
N GLU A 564 -7.81 -17.53 11.80
CA GLU A 564 -7.92 -17.39 10.35
C GLU A 564 -8.93 -16.29 9.92
N ALA A 565 -10.00 -16.12 10.70
CA ALA A 565 -10.99 -15.07 10.53
C ALA A 565 -10.52 -13.67 11.00
N GLY A 566 -9.51 -13.59 11.88
CA GLY A 566 -9.02 -12.33 12.45
C GLY A 566 -9.82 -11.78 13.65
N GLU A 567 -10.66 -12.59 14.31
CA GLU A 567 -11.48 -12.11 15.43
C GLU A 567 -10.67 -12.00 16.75
N SER A 568 -9.88 -10.91 16.90
CA SER A 568 -9.03 -10.63 18.08
C SER A 568 -9.72 -10.88 19.44
N GLU A 569 -10.92 -10.35 19.63
CA GLU A 569 -11.68 -10.50 20.88
C GLU A 569 -12.11 -11.97 21.11
N GLY A 570 -12.50 -12.66 20.03
CA GLY A 570 -12.87 -14.07 20.08
C GLY A 570 -11.69 -14.97 20.45
N ILE A 571 -10.48 -14.63 20.00
CA ILE A 571 -9.22 -15.31 20.37
C ILE A 571 -8.99 -15.13 21.88
N VAL A 572 -9.01 -13.90 22.39
CA VAL A 572 -8.78 -13.62 23.82
C VAL A 572 -9.79 -14.36 24.71
N GLN A 573 -11.08 -14.29 24.37
CA GLN A 573 -12.13 -15.00 25.10
C GLN A 573 -11.90 -16.51 25.10
N LEU A 574 -11.66 -17.13 23.93
CA LEU A 574 -11.43 -18.57 23.85
C LEU A 574 -10.15 -19.00 24.58
N CYS A 575 -9.05 -18.24 24.48
CA CYS A 575 -7.82 -18.54 25.23
C CYS A 575 -8.05 -18.54 26.74
N GLN A 576 -8.78 -17.55 27.28
CA GLN A 576 -9.15 -17.51 28.69
C GLN A 576 -9.98 -18.74 29.11
N HIS A 577 -10.87 -19.22 28.23
CA HIS A 577 -11.67 -20.42 28.50
C HIS A 577 -10.81 -21.70 28.47
N VAL A 578 -9.84 -21.80 27.54
CA VAL A 578 -8.89 -22.92 27.49
C VAL A 578 -8.04 -22.96 28.77
N SER A 579 -7.46 -21.82 29.16
CA SER A 579 -6.60 -21.70 30.35
C SER A 579 -7.34 -21.90 31.68
N ALA A 580 -8.66 -21.72 31.71
CA ALA A 580 -9.49 -22.08 32.86
C ALA A 580 -9.79 -23.59 32.90
N ALA A 581 -10.09 -24.21 31.76
CA ALA A 581 -10.43 -25.64 31.68
C ALA A 581 -9.24 -26.57 32.00
N ASP A 582 -8.02 -26.17 31.66
CA ASP A 582 -6.79 -26.96 31.88
C ASP A 582 -6.37 -27.06 33.37
N GLN A 583 -7.08 -26.39 34.29
CA GLN A 583 -6.77 -26.43 35.74
C GLN A 583 -7.46 -27.57 36.49
N ASP A 584 -8.57 -28.10 35.97
CA ASP A 584 -9.48 -28.98 36.75
C ASP A 584 -9.31 -30.49 36.50
N GLU A 585 -8.69 -30.93 35.40
CA GLU A 585 -8.44 -32.37 35.19
C GLU A 585 -7.26 -32.65 34.25
N ALA A 586 -6.77 -33.89 34.25
CA ALA A 586 -5.63 -34.34 33.42
C ALA A 586 -6.02 -34.49 31.93
N ALA A 587 -6.40 -33.39 31.30
CA ALA A 587 -6.76 -33.34 29.89
C ALA A 587 -5.60 -33.86 29.02
N PRO A 588 -5.89 -34.68 27.98
CA PRO A 588 -4.85 -35.13 27.06
C PRO A 588 -4.29 -33.91 26.32
N GLY A 589 -3.04 -33.57 26.65
CA GLY A 589 -2.37 -32.37 26.15
C GLY A 589 -2.48 -32.23 24.64
N ALA A 590 -2.81 -31.02 24.20
CA ALA A 590 -2.98 -30.68 22.80
C ALA A 590 -1.78 -31.15 21.94
N PRO A 591 -2.01 -31.81 20.78
CA PRO A 591 -0.91 -32.28 19.94
C PRO A 591 -0.03 -31.10 19.52
N ALA A 592 1.27 -31.18 19.84
CA ALA A 592 2.23 -30.07 19.67
C ALA A 592 2.28 -29.52 18.22
N GLU A 593 2.03 -30.38 17.23
CA GLU A 593 1.92 -29.97 15.83
C GLU A 593 0.70 -29.08 15.56
N GLY A 594 -0.47 -29.40 16.14
CA GLY A 594 -1.66 -28.56 16.04
C GLY A 594 -1.44 -27.18 16.68
N MET A 595 -0.73 -27.12 17.80
CA MET A 595 -0.33 -25.85 18.41
C MET A 595 0.66 -25.07 17.53
N ARG A 596 1.67 -25.72 16.94
CA ARG A 596 2.59 -25.08 15.97
C ARG A 596 1.83 -24.43 14.81
N HIS A 597 0.82 -25.10 14.26
CA HIS A 597 -0.01 -24.55 13.18
C HIS A 597 -0.84 -23.34 13.66
N LEU A 598 -1.45 -23.42 14.84
CA LEU A 598 -2.20 -22.31 15.44
C LEU A 598 -1.33 -21.06 15.66
N LEU A 599 -0.14 -21.22 16.26
CA LEU A 599 0.80 -20.11 16.49
C LEU A 599 1.30 -19.51 15.16
N ARG A 600 1.61 -20.34 14.16
CA ARG A 600 2.01 -19.86 12.81
C ARG A 600 0.90 -19.04 12.15
N ALA A 601 -0.35 -19.50 12.24
CA ALA A 601 -1.50 -18.75 11.73
C ALA A 601 -1.69 -17.42 12.50
N GLY A 602 -1.53 -17.43 13.83
CA GLY A 602 -1.61 -16.23 14.67
C GLY A 602 -0.62 -15.14 14.23
N LEU A 603 0.65 -15.51 14.09
CA LEU A 603 1.71 -14.61 13.61
C LEU A 603 1.38 -14.01 12.23
N GLN A 604 1.00 -14.85 11.26
CA GLN A 604 0.66 -14.38 9.91
C GLN A 604 -0.53 -13.41 9.88
N GLN A 605 -1.49 -13.55 10.79
CA GLN A 605 -2.66 -12.66 10.86
C GLN A 605 -2.35 -11.39 11.68
N MET A 606 -1.41 -11.46 12.62
CA MET A 606 -0.88 -10.28 13.33
C MET A 606 -0.06 -9.40 12.38
N ASP A 607 0.81 -10.00 11.56
CA ASP A 607 1.62 -9.28 10.56
C ASP A 607 0.77 -8.63 9.46
N ARG A 608 -0.45 -9.15 9.24
CA ARG A 608 -1.49 -8.55 8.37
C ARG A 608 -2.37 -7.51 9.06
N GLY A 609 -2.11 -7.19 10.34
CA GLY A 609 -2.94 -6.29 11.14
C GLY A 609 -4.36 -6.80 11.43
N ARG A 610 -4.66 -8.08 11.18
CA ARG A 610 -5.99 -8.66 11.41
C ARG A 610 -6.22 -9.07 12.86
N ILE A 611 -5.18 -9.52 13.56
CA ILE A 611 -5.25 -9.74 15.01
C ILE A 611 -4.35 -8.77 15.77
N THR A 612 -4.79 -8.34 16.94
CA THR A 612 -4.01 -7.47 17.82
C THR A 612 -2.86 -8.23 18.47
N ALA A 613 -1.79 -7.50 18.86
CA ALA A 613 -0.67 -8.08 19.59
C ALA A 613 -1.11 -8.78 20.89
N ALA A 614 -2.08 -8.22 21.62
CA ALA A 614 -2.63 -8.84 22.83
C ALA A 614 -3.35 -10.17 22.55
N ALA A 615 -4.08 -10.29 21.43
CA ALA A 615 -4.70 -11.55 21.02
C ALA A 615 -3.63 -12.60 20.64
N ALA A 616 -2.53 -12.17 20.03
CA ALA A 616 -1.39 -13.04 19.78
C ALA A 616 -0.70 -13.46 21.10
N GLU A 617 -0.44 -12.55 22.05
CA GLU A 617 0.11 -12.88 23.37
C GLU A 617 -0.72 -13.96 24.08
N GLN A 618 -2.05 -13.84 24.09
CA GLN A 618 -2.94 -14.85 24.68
C GLN A 618 -2.88 -16.23 24.00
N LEU A 619 -2.47 -16.33 22.73
CA LEU A 619 -2.22 -17.64 22.07
C LEU A 619 -0.88 -18.25 22.52
N PHE A 620 0.14 -17.41 22.73
CA PHE A 620 1.47 -17.85 23.20
C PHE A 620 1.50 -18.19 24.70
N GLU A 621 0.51 -17.71 25.47
CA GLU A 621 0.30 -18.06 26.89
C GLU A 621 -0.44 -19.39 27.10
N LEU A 622 -0.98 -20.02 26.05
CA LEU A 622 -1.66 -21.32 26.18
C LEU A 622 -0.70 -22.41 26.69
N PRO A 623 -1.11 -23.32 27.59
CA PRO A 623 -0.23 -24.38 28.11
C PRO A 623 0.40 -25.26 27.01
N GLY A 624 -0.34 -25.55 25.95
CA GLY A 624 0.17 -26.28 24.78
C GLY A 624 1.27 -25.52 24.00
N ALA A 625 1.32 -24.18 24.07
CA ALA A 625 2.36 -23.38 23.43
C ALA A 625 3.72 -23.56 24.13
N ALA A 626 3.72 -23.73 25.46
CA ALA A 626 4.92 -24.07 26.22
C ALA A 626 5.48 -25.47 25.89
N ALA A 627 4.63 -26.38 25.37
CA ALA A 627 5.03 -27.72 24.92
C ALA A 627 5.58 -27.77 23.48
N VAL A 628 5.64 -26.63 22.77
CA VAL A 628 6.20 -26.55 21.41
C VAL A 628 7.72 -26.73 21.47
N GLY A 629 8.23 -27.78 20.82
CA GLY A 629 9.66 -28.13 20.83
C GLY A 629 10.54 -27.16 20.02
N ALA A 630 11.85 -27.18 20.29
CA ALA A 630 12.82 -26.21 19.72
C ALA A 630 12.81 -26.11 18.18
N ALA A 631 12.68 -27.23 17.46
CA ALA A 631 12.58 -27.24 16.00
C ALA A 631 11.32 -26.51 15.48
N ALA A 632 10.22 -26.55 16.22
CA ALA A 632 9.01 -25.80 15.90
C ALA A 632 9.14 -24.30 16.21
N VAL A 633 9.95 -23.93 17.21
CA VAL A 633 10.30 -22.53 17.49
C VAL A 633 11.22 -21.96 16.40
N GLU A 634 12.20 -22.72 15.94
CA GLU A 634 13.06 -22.39 14.79
C GLU A 634 12.24 -22.13 13.52
N ASP A 635 11.33 -23.05 13.19
CA ASP A 635 10.30 -22.94 12.13
C ASP A 635 9.50 -21.62 12.19
N LEU A 636 9.11 -21.20 13.41
CA LEU A 636 8.31 -19.99 13.64
C LEU A 636 9.18 -18.73 13.50
N LEU A 637 10.42 -18.73 14.03
CA LEU A 637 11.36 -17.61 13.91
C LEU A 637 11.77 -17.36 12.45
N HIS A 638 12.05 -18.40 11.67
CA HIS A 638 12.27 -18.26 10.23
C HIS A 638 11.04 -17.66 9.51
N GLY A 639 9.83 -18.09 9.91
CA GLY A 639 8.57 -17.48 9.47
C GLY A 639 8.50 -15.98 9.74
N CYS A 640 8.80 -15.54 10.96
CA CYS A 640 8.82 -14.12 11.33
C CYS A 640 9.90 -13.33 10.56
N ILE A 641 11.11 -13.89 10.42
CA ILE A 641 12.22 -13.24 9.70
C ILE A 641 11.88 -13.02 8.22
N SER A 642 11.31 -14.04 7.55
CA SER A 642 10.91 -13.92 6.13
C SER A 642 9.88 -12.81 5.87
N GLN A 643 9.02 -12.56 6.87
CA GLN A 643 7.99 -11.51 6.90
C GLN A 643 8.47 -10.18 7.54
N CYS A 644 9.73 -10.10 7.98
CA CYS A 644 10.31 -8.97 8.71
C CYS A 644 9.59 -8.59 10.02
N SER A 645 8.90 -9.53 10.67
CA SER A 645 8.09 -9.28 11.87
C SER A 645 8.93 -9.26 13.16
N ALA A 646 9.28 -8.04 13.60
CA ALA A 646 9.94 -7.83 14.89
C ALA A 646 9.06 -8.27 16.08
N ALA A 647 7.76 -7.98 16.04
CA ALA A 647 6.81 -8.40 17.07
C ALA A 647 6.67 -9.92 17.14
N GLY A 648 6.61 -10.60 15.99
CA GLY A 648 6.54 -12.05 15.92
C GLY A 648 7.78 -12.72 16.54
N VAL A 649 8.98 -12.19 16.26
CA VAL A 649 10.22 -12.66 16.91
C VAL A 649 10.16 -12.50 18.43
N GLN A 650 9.62 -11.39 18.96
CA GLN A 650 9.49 -11.19 20.41
C GLN A 650 8.54 -12.20 21.05
N LEU A 651 7.38 -12.48 20.45
CA LEU A 651 6.42 -13.46 20.96
C LEU A 651 7.00 -14.87 20.96
N VAL A 652 7.57 -15.30 19.83
CA VAL A 652 8.20 -16.62 19.70
C VAL A 652 9.41 -16.75 20.64
N GLY A 653 10.14 -15.67 20.88
CA GLY A 653 11.25 -15.59 21.82
C GLY A 653 10.88 -15.78 23.30
N ARG A 654 9.61 -15.59 23.68
CA ARG A 654 9.11 -15.85 25.04
C ARG A 654 8.83 -17.35 25.30
N LEU A 655 8.75 -18.19 24.27
CA LEU A 655 8.51 -19.63 24.46
C LEU A 655 9.70 -20.31 25.17
N PRO A 656 9.47 -21.23 26.13
CA PRO A 656 10.56 -21.90 26.85
C PRO A 656 11.58 -22.61 25.95
N ALA A 657 11.13 -23.16 24.81
CA ALA A 657 11.99 -23.82 23.84
C ALA A 657 12.86 -22.85 23.02
N ALA A 658 12.60 -21.54 23.00
CA ALA A 658 13.50 -20.55 22.41
C ALA A 658 14.84 -20.48 23.16
N ALA A 659 14.84 -20.72 24.48
CA ALA A 659 16.06 -20.86 25.27
C ALA A 659 16.82 -22.19 25.00
N GLN A 660 16.20 -23.13 24.27
CA GLN A 660 16.81 -24.42 23.91
C GLN A 660 17.41 -24.42 22.49
N LEU A 661 17.20 -23.35 21.69
CA LEU A 661 17.80 -23.23 20.36
C LEU A 661 19.33 -23.30 20.43
N GLY A 662 19.91 -24.10 19.53
CA GLY A 662 21.35 -24.30 19.42
C GLY A 662 22.08 -23.06 18.91
N ARG A 663 23.38 -22.93 19.26
CA ARG A 663 24.23 -21.80 18.82
C ARG A 663 24.23 -21.61 17.30
N GLN A 664 24.33 -22.71 16.55
CA GLN A 664 24.33 -22.68 15.08
C GLN A 664 23.01 -22.15 14.49
N VAL A 665 21.87 -22.56 15.06
CA VAL A 665 20.54 -22.07 14.64
C VAL A 665 20.41 -20.58 14.95
N ALA A 666 20.86 -20.14 16.14
CA ALA A 666 20.89 -18.73 16.50
C ALA A 666 21.77 -17.88 15.54
N GLU A 667 22.92 -18.39 15.12
CA GLU A 667 23.79 -17.76 14.11
C GLU A 667 23.07 -17.65 12.75
N GLN A 668 22.44 -18.73 12.29
CA GLN A 668 21.70 -18.78 11.03
C GLN A 668 20.48 -17.83 11.03
N LEU A 669 19.74 -17.71 12.14
CA LEU A 669 18.62 -16.79 12.26
C LEU A 669 19.06 -15.32 12.18
N VAL A 670 20.17 -14.95 12.83
CA VAL A 670 20.71 -13.58 12.74
C VAL A 670 21.21 -13.30 11.32
N GLN A 671 21.91 -14.25 10.69
CA GLN A 671 22.38 -14.12 9.31
C GLN A 671 21.21 -13.98 8.30
N ALA A 672 20.14 -14.76 8.47
CA ALA A 672 18.95 -14.66 7.63
C ALA A 672 18.26 -13.29 7.76
N ALA A 673 18.18 -12.73 8.97
CA ALA A 673 17.62 -11.40 9.20
C ALA A 673 18.48 -10.28 8.60
N MET A 674 19.81 -10.41 8.65
CA MET A 674 20.72 -9.50 7.96
C MET A 674 20.54 -9.56 6.44
N GLN A 675 20.43 -10.75 5.84
CA GLN A 675 20.19 -10.91 4.40
C GLN A 675 18.83 -10.36 3.96
N ARG A 676 17.81 -10.40 4.82
CA ARG A 676 16.46 -9.89 4.51
C ARG A 676 16.32 -8.37 4.66
N SER A 677 17.31 -7.69 5.26
CA SER A 677 17.25 -6.26 5.62
C SER A 677 17.17 -5.26 4.46
N SER A 678 17.31 -5.72 3.20
CA SER A 678 17.25 -4.87 2.00
C SER A 678 15.91 -4.16 1.77
N GLY A 679 14.82 -4.61 2.40
CA GLY A 679 13.46 -4.09 2.20
C GLY A 679 13.07 -2.86 3.03
N GLY A 680 13.97 -2.28 3.84
CA GLY A 680 13.68 -1.08 4.64
C GLY A 680 14.36 -1.09 6.01
N TRP A 681 15.15 -0.05 6.30
CA TRP A 681 16.15 -0.10 7.37
C TRP A 681 15.53 -0.08 8.78
N SER A 682 14.40 0.60 8.97
CA SER A 682 13.70 0.67 10.27
C SER A 682 13.20 -0.70 10.72
N ALA A 683 12.50 -1.43 9.83
CA ALA A 683 12.02 -2.78 10.12
C ALA A 683 13.16 -3.77 10.39
N ALA A 684 14.25 -3.67 9.62
CA ALA A 684 15.45 -4.49 9.82
C ALA A 684 16.10 -4.26 11.20
N LEU A 685 16.21 -3.00 11.65
CA LEU A 685 16.72 -2.66 12.97
C LEU A 685 15.85 -3.24 14.08
N SER A 686 14.53 -3.10 13.99
CA SER A 686 13.59 -3.67 14.98
C SER A 686 13.64 -5.20 15.01
N LEU A 687 13.77 -5.85 13.85
CA LEU A 687 13.88 -7.31 13.73
C LEU A 687 15.16 -7.82 14.39
N LEU A 688 16.32 -7.21 14.07
CA LEU A 688 17.60 -7.60 14.64
C LEU A 688 17.66 -7.30 16.15
N ALA A 689 17.15 -6.15 16.60
CA ALA A 689 17.04 -5.84 18.02
C ALA A 689 16.23 -6.90 18.78
N SER A 690 15.14 -7.41 18.18
CA SER A 690 14.32 -8.48 18.76
C SER A 690 15.03 -9.82 18.78
N LEU A 691 15.77 -10.18 17.71
CA LEU A 691 16.57 -11.42 17.68
C LEU A 691 17.70 -11.41 18.71
N LEU A 692 18.34 -10.26 18.93
CA LEU A 692 19.43 -10.11 19.92
C LEU A 692 18.97 -10.25 21.38
N GLN A 693 17.67 -10.13 21.64
CA GLN A 693 17.08 -10.43 22.95
C GLN A 693 16.89 -11.93 23.20
N LEU A 694 17.03 -12.79 22.19
CA LEU A 694 16.88 -14.24 22.35
C LEU A 694 18.04 -14.82 23.21
N PRO A 695 17.75 -15.63 24.24
CA PRO A 695 18.79 -16.27 25.06
C PRO A 695 19.76 -17.15 24.26
N ALA A 696 19.34 -17.70 23.12
CA ALA A 696 20.22 -18.46 22.24
C ALA A 696 21.25 -17.58 21.52
N VAL A 697 20.86 -16.37 21.10
CA VAL A 697 21.75 -15.39 20.44
C VAL A 697 22.74 -14.80 21.45
N GLN A 698 22.32 -14.58 22.69
CA GLN A 698 23.20 -14.15 23.80
C GLN A 698 24.25 -15.20 24.21
N ARG A 699 24.07 -16.47 23.79
CA ARG A 699 25.03 -17.57 24.01
C ARG A 699 25.91 -17.86 22.80
N LEU A 700 25.90 -17.02 21.77
CA LEU A 700 26.81 -17.14 20.63
C LEU A 700 28.26 -17.03 21.07
N GLU A 701 29.12 -17.80 20.44
CA GLU A 701 30.55 -17.76 20.71
C GLU A 701 31.20 -16.53 20.06
N PRO A 702 32.32 -16.01 20.61
CA PRO A 702 33.08 -14.91 20.03
C PRO A 702 33.41 -15.10 18.54
N ALA A 703 33.70 -16.32 18.11
CA ALA A 703 33.95 -16.66 16.71
C ALA A 703 32.70 -16.57 15.82
N ALA A 704 31.51 -16.90 16.34
CA ALA A 704 30.24 -16.74 15.61
C ALA A 704 29.86 -15.27 15.48
N VAL A 705 30.01 -14.50 16.56
CA VAL A 705 29.81 -13.04 16.54
C VAL A 705 30.80 -12.36 15.58
N ALA A 706 32.05 -12.82 15.52
CA ALA A 706 33.01 -12.35 14.52
C ALA A 706 32.52 -12.62 13.09
N ARG A 707 32.09 -13.84 12.76
CA ARG A 707 31.56 -14.17 11.42
C ARG A 707 30.33 -13.35 11.05
N LEU A 708 29.40 -13.13 11.98
CA LEU A 708 28.22 -12.29 11.75
C LEU A 708 28.60 -10.83 11.49
N LEU A 709 29.55 -10.27 12.25
CA LEU A 709 30.00 -8.90 12.02
C LEU A 709 30.77 -8.75 10.70
N SER A 710 31.60 -9.73 10.31
CA SER A 710 32.23 -9.76 8.98
C SER A 710 31.18 -9.82 7.86
N SER A 711 30.28 -10.80 7.92
CA SER A 711 29.21 -10.98 6.92
C SER A 711 28.31 -9.74 6.83
N GLY A 712 28.12 -8.99 7.92
CA GLY A 712 27.38 -7.73 7.93
C GLY A 712 28.09 -6.58 7.22
N MET A 713 29.41 -6.48 7.37
CA MET A 713 30.21 -5.48 6.63
C MET A 713 30.32 -5.86 5.14
N GLU A 714 30.58 -7.13 4.83
CA GLU A 714 30.60 -7.68 3.46
C GLU A 714 29.24 -7.53 2.74
N SER A 715 28.13 -7.68 3.47
CA SER A 715 26.77 -7.46 2.94
C SER A 715 26.37 -5.98 2.87
N GLN A 716 27.30 -5.06 3.20
CA GLN A 716 27.11 -3.61 3.18
C GLN A 716 25.91 -3.16 4.01
N LEU A 717 25.72 -3.77 5.19
CA LEU A 717 24.73 -3.30 6.14
C LEU A 717 25.03 -1.84 6.54
N PRO A 718 23.99 -1.00 6.75
CA PRO A 718 24.18 0.38 7.17
C PRO A 718 25.11 0.50 8.37
N GLN A 719 26.08 1.42 8.29
CA GLN A 719 27.07 1.65 9.35
C GLN A 719 26.47 1.80 10.77
N PRO A 720 25.33 2.52 10.99
CA PRO A 720 24.67 2.55 12.30
C PRO A 720 24.21 1.18 12.80
N LEU A 721 23.77 0.31 11.89
CA LEU A 721 23.32 -1.05 12.19
C LEU A 721 24.52 -1.95 12.53
N VAL A 722 25.63 -1.88 11.79
CA VAL A 722 26.86 -2.62 12.14
C VAL A 722 27.42 -2.17 13.49
N VAL A 723 27.40 -0.87 13.78
CA VAL A 723 27.75 -0.32 15.10
C VAL A 723 26.81 -0.84 16.19
N GLN A 724 25.50 -0.91 15.92
CA GLN A 724 24.51 -1.37 16.91
C GLN A 724 24.59 -2.90 17.15
N LEU A 725 24.79 -3.70 16.10
CA LEU A 725 25.14 -5.12 16.19
C LEU A 725 26.41 -5.30 17.02
N GLY A 726 27.45 -4.51 16.75
CA GLY A 726 28.69 -4.49 17.52
C GLY A 726 28.43 -4.22 18.99
N LYS A 727 27.73 -3.13 19.32
CA LYS A 727 27.39 -2.77 20.70
C LYS A 727 26.60 -3.87 21.42
N LEU A 728 25.60 -4.46 20.78
CA LEU A 728 24.71 -5.45 21.39
C LEU A 728 25.35 -6.84 21.52
N LEU A 729 26.09 -7.29 20.50
CA LEU A 729 26.74 -8.61 20.51
C LEU A 729 28.08 -8.64 21.26
N LEU A 730 28.82 -7.53 21.30
CA LEU A 730 30.16 -7.49 21.91
C LEU A 730 30.16 -6.93 23.34
N ALA A 731 29.10 -6.29 23.82
CA ALA A 731 28.99 -5.90 25.23
C ALA A 731 29.10 -7.12 26.20
N PRO A 732 28.50 -8.29 25.92
CA PRO A 732 28.71 -9.50 26.73
C PRO A 732 30.07 -10.18 26.52
N LEU A 733 30.76 -9.87 25.42
CA LEU A 733 31.95 -10.59 24.93
C LEU A 733 33.24 -9.76 24.98
N ARG A 734 33.28 -8.68 25.77
CA ARG A 734 34.41 -7.74 25.86
C ARG A 734 35.75 -8.43 26.11
N ASP A 735 35.76 -9.48 26.93
CA ASP A 735 36.97 -10.21 27.31
C ASP A 735 37.17 -11.52 26.52
N GLY A 736 36.29 -11.80 25.53
CA GLY A 736 36.17 -13.12 24.90
C GLY A 736 36.62 -13.22 23.44
N LEU A 737 36.79 -12.11 22.70
CA LEU A 737 37.26 -12.19 21.31
C LEU A 737 38.77 -12.46 21.25
N GLU A 738 39.15 -13.47 20.47
CA GLU A 738 40.55 -13.69 20.14
C GLU A 738 41.14 -12.46 19.42
N PRO A 739 42.37 -12.03 19.76
CA PRO A 739 43.03 -10.92 19.11
C PRO A 739 43.11 -11.05 17.58
N VAL A 740 43.21 -12.27 17.05
CA VAL A 740 43.24 -12.52 15.60
C VAL A 740 41.91 -12.13 14.93
N ALA A 741 40.78 -12.56 15.50
CA ALA A 741 39.45 -12.21 15.00
C ALA A 741 39.18 -10.70 15.15
N MET A 742 39.61 -10.09 16.27
CA MET A 742 39.51 -8.64 16.45
C MET A 742 40.32 -7.87 15.40
N ARG A 743 41.53 -8.32 15.08
CA ARG A 743 42.38 -7.74 14.03
C ARG A 743 41.74 -7.86 12.64
N GLN A 744 41.21 -9.03 12.30
CA GLN A 744 40.52 -9.25 11.02
C GLN A 744 39.32 -8.31 10.85
N LEU A 745 38.52 -8.16 11.90
CA LEU A 745 37.37 -7.25 11.88
C LEU A 745 37.76 -5.76 11.82
N LEU A 746 38.90 -5.37 12.40
CA LEU A 746 39.44 -4.02 12.27
C LEU A 746 39.96 -3.73 10.86
N LEU A 747 40.61 -4.70 10.21
CA LEU A 747 41.04 -4.59 8.81
C LEU A 747 39.84 -4.54 7.87
N LEU A 748 38.86 -5.43 8.05
CA LEU A 748 37.64 -5.44 7.22
C LEU A 748 36.82 -4.15 7.41
N ALA A 749 36.70 -3.62 8.63
CA ALA A 749 36.05 -2.33 8.86
C ALA A 749 36.82 -1.14 8.24
N PHE A 750 38.14 -1.26 8.07
CA PHE A 750 38.96 -0.26 7.37
C PHE A 750 38.80 -0.37 5.85
N GLU A 751 38.82 -1.60 5.31
CA GLU A 751 38.64 -1.90 3.88
C GLU A 751 37.24 -1.49 3.39
N GLU A 752 36.18 -1.85 4.14
CA GLU A 752 34.78 -1.47 3.88
C GLU A 752 34.43 -0.06 4.42
N GLN A 753 35.43 0.74 4.81
CA GLN A 753 35.27 2.16 5.21
C GLN A 753 34.25 2.43 6.34
N CYS A 754 33.99 1.44 7.19
CA CYS A 754 33.05 1.49 8.31
C CYS A 754 33.65 2.23 9.52
N TRP A 755 33.96 3.52 9.38
CA TRP A 755 34.81 4.27 10.31
C TRP A 755 34.31 4.32 11.76
N ASP A 756 32.99 4.40 12.01
CA ASP A 756 32.47 4.36 13.38
C ASP A 756 32.70 2.99 14.03
N VAL A 757 32.67 1.91 13.26
CA VAL A 757 32.97 0.55 13.74
C VAL A 757 34.46 0.44 14.06
N PHE A 758 35.33 1.04 13.24
CA PHE A 758 36.77 1.10 13.46
C PHE A 758 37.12 1.88 14.73
N GLU A 759 36.63 3.12 14.87
CA GLU A 759 36.88 3.96 16.06
C GLU A 759 36.26 3.39 17.33
N TRP A 760 35.03 2.86 17.26
CA TRP A 760 34.41 2.21 18.41
C TRP A 760 35.17 0.95 18.86
N ARG A 761 35.71 0.15 17.93
CA ARG A 761 36.55 -1.01 18.25
C ARG A 761 37.93 -0.62 18.78
N ARG A 762 38.53 0.47 18.28
CA ARG A 762 39.79 1.02 18.79
C ARG A 762 39.69 1.39 20.28
N GLN A 763 38.49 1.72 20.77
CA GLN A 763 38.23 2.03 22.17
C GLN A 763 38.05 0.79 23.07
N LEU A 764 38.09 -0.44 22.52
CA LEU A 764 37.99 -1.68 23.31
C LEU A 764 39.36 -2.07 23.89
N PRO A 765 39.43 -2.48 25.17
CA PRO A 765 40.68 -2.97 25.76
C PRO A 765 41.13 -4.26 25.04
N GLY A 766 42.42 -4.33 24.69
CA GLY A 766 42.98 -5.47 23.96
C GLY A 766 42.90 -5.38 22.43
N ALA A 767 42.55 -4.22 21.85
CA ALA A 767 42.71 -3.97 20.42
C ALA A 767 44.18 -4.25 19.98
N PRO A 768 44.42 -5.16 19.02
CA PRO A 768 45.75 -5.71 18.71
C PRO A 768 46.57 -4.88 17.70
N LEU A 769 46.07 -3.71 17.32
CA LEU A 769 46.83 -2.76 16.51
C LEU A 769 47.72 -1.96 17.47
N ASP A 770 49.04 -2.11 17.32
CA ASP A 770 49.98 -1.18 17.94
C ASP A 770 49.78 0.25 17.38
N ASP A 771 50.28 1.25 18.11
CA ASP A 771 50.16 2.65 17.70
C ASP A 771 50.78 2.91 16.31
N GLU A 772 51.78 2.12 15.90
CA GLU A 772 52.37 2.21 14.56
C GLU A 772 51.41 1.74 13.46
N GLN A 773 50.71 0.61 13.64
CA GLN A 773 49.68 0.12 12.72
C GLN A 773 48.49 1.07 12.65
N VAL A 774 48.06 1.65 13.79
CA VAL A 774 47.02 2.69 13.80
C VAL A 774 47.50 3.93 13.03
N VAL A 775 48.73 4.38 13.26
CA VAL A 775 49.34 5.51 12.54
C VAL A 775 49.46 5.22 11.03
N VAL A 776 49.79 3.99 10.61
CA VAL A 776 49.78 3.60 9.18
C VAL A 776 48.37 3.70 8.59
N CYS A 777 47.35 3.13 9.25
CA CYS A 777 45.96 3.23 8.79
C CYS A 777 45.47 4.69 8.71
N CYS A 778 45.79 5.53 9.70
CA CYS A 778 45.46 6.96 9.68
C CYS A 778 46.24 7.75 8.60
N ASN A 779 47.51 7.42 8.38
CA ASN A 779 48.36 8.08 7.38
C ASN A 779 47.91 7.79 5.95
N VAL A 780 47.44 6.57 5.65
CA VAL A 780 46.85 6.22 4.34
C VAL A 780 45.67 7.14 3.98
N ARG A 781 44.93 7.64 5.00
CA ARG A 781 43.81 8.57 4.83
C ARG A 781 44.20 10.06 4.84
N GLY A 782 45.47 10.40 5.05
CA GLY A 782 45.91 11.79 5.23
C GLY A 782 45.31 12.46 6.48
N TRP A 783 44.89 11.68 7.47
CA TRP A 783 44.27 12.17 8.71
C TRP A 783 45.31 12.86 9.60
N GLN A 784 45.59 14.13 9.34
CA GLN A 784 46.16 14.99 10.39
C GLN A 784 45.12 15.18 11.48
N LEU A 785 45.49 14.77 12.69
CA LEU A 785 44.68 14.78 13.90
C LEU A 785 44.43 16.22 14.41
N GLN A 786 43.67 17.02 13.65
CA GLN A 786 43.21 18.35 14.09
C GLN A 786 42.08 18.21 15.12
N ARG A 787 42.49 17.89 16.35
CA ARG A 787 41.86 18.28 17.63
C ARG A 787 40.32 18.18 17.72
N ARG A 788 39.83 16.98 18.03
CA ARG A 788 38.68 16.81 18.94
C ARG A 788 38.93 15.68 19.96
N LEU A 789 39.96 15.87 20.78
CA LEU A 789 40.02 15.28 22.12
C LEU A 789 39.57 16.37 23.10
N PRO A 790 38.51 16.18 23.89
CA PRO A 790 38.36 16.92 25.14
C PRO A 790 39.43 16.43 26.13
N TYR A 791 39.88 17.33 27.00
CA TYR A 791 40.70 17.01 28.16
C TYR A 791 39.88 16.30 29.25
#